data_AF-A0AAD9CW20-F1
#
_entry.id   AF-A0AAD9CW20-F1
#
_cell.length_a   1.000
_cell.length_b   1.000
_cell.length_c   1.000
_cell.angle_alpha   90.00
_cell.angle_beta   90.00
_cell.angle_gamma   90.00
#
_symmetry.space_group_name_H-M   'P 1'
#
loop_
_entity.id
_entity.type
_entity.pdbx_description
1 polymer ?
#
loop_
_entity_poly.entity_id
_entity_poly.type
_entity_poly.pdbx_seq_one_letter_code
_entity_poly.pdbx_strand_id
1 'polypeptide(L)'
;MARDEDEEELTVDAPKEVDMFTSVRCLGYLSSFTLLVAVCVGMYVRWEVTEEAMIMVIFILGLVVLGIASILHYYFAMEKASLSLFHLWFGFLLGLLCFFNSTALDSNVKELVANYLLLASVTMKMIWALTERICSSIRYKPTLLTSSEFLELLGFGIASTAMLLHKSVAIIGMVVALGALIVDLRMKSLLALPNLVSFALVTSLVLFKALDITANPYALGCYLGRQLCEPLLDMYFSGLGPSDRWRPVLSLGRVWRRLSLLPLSVTELAFFVLAALKLGHLELWYLVIPGFCLFGLFWFICHIILLMTLWGFHTKLSECQKAWRAQRSSSRSLDQVMASRGIRHFCLISERLVFFSILSTIILGAVSWQPSNGLFLSALLVVLPLESLTHGLFHELGSCLGGTCVGYALVIPTAFCSADGQPTLLPPEQVQQLNMRSTGMLNNTFGCDYSTSGVTLEAVLTKLRSFLELRTEDGPRHDTYLIFYSGHTHKGTGSWALAGVESFHLGQLLELWKEKNAGHCSRLIIVLDTENSLPWVKEIRRMEGVYVAAQGAELSVTRVDPEGGDIPLLGDFTSEWVEFNCNPDSDTQWSDKGRTVMAAYGVSKRWSDYTLHLPTGSDVAKHWKTHFPKVTYPMVHLSNWCCGLNLFWLCSVCLRCFRRCKLAWFPPAVLDTGQGIKLVHS
;
A
#
# COMPACT_ATOMS: atom_id res chain seq x y z
N MET A 1 74.76 21.42 -21.86
CA MET A 1 73.37 21.02 -22.15
C MET A 1 72.90 20.15 -21.00
N ALA A 2 72.37 20.78 -19.98
CA ALA A 2 71.88 20.17 -18.76
C ALA A 2 70.75 21.05 -18.21
N ARG A 3 69.66 20.38 -17.82
CA ARG A 3 68.66 20.68 -16.76
C ARG A 3 67.97 22.06 -16.72
N ASP A 4 66.64 22.02 -16.73
CA ASP A 4 65.69 22.43 -15.67
C ASP A 4 64.28 22.02 -16.17
N GLU A 5 63.60 21.04 -15.54
CA GLU A 5 62.61 21.18 -14.46
C GLU A 5 61.37 22.00 -14.87
N ASP A 6 60.23 21.34 -15.09
CA ASP A 6 58.87 21.87 -14.86
C ASP A 6 57.87 20.71 -14.66
N GLU A 7 57.48 20.59 -13.39
CA GLU A 7 56.31 20.01 -12.72
C GLU A 7 55.24 19.26 -13.55
N GLU A 8 55.19 17.93 -13.39
CA GLU A 8 53.99 17.12 -13.63
C GLU A 8 53.12 17.12 -12.36
N GLU A 9 52.03 17.88 -12.40
CA GLU A 9 51.04 17.96 -11.33
C GLU A 9 50.32 16.60 -11.19
N LEU A 10 50.55 15.95 -10.05
CA LEU A 10 49.99 14.68 -9.64
C LEU A 10 48.48 14.83 -9.40
N THR A 11 47.66 14.64 -10.43
CA THR A 11 46.23 14.37 -10.23
C THR A 11 46.08 12.96 -9.70
N VAL A 12 46.07 12.85 -8.36
CA VAL A 12 45.59 11.67 -7.66
C VAL A 12 44.12 11.49 -8.05
N ASP A 13 43.85 10.59 -8.99
CA ASP A 13 42.50 10.09 -9.26
C ASP A 13 41.93 9.59 -7.93
N ALA A 14 40.96 10.33 -7.40
CA ALA A 14 40.17 9.89 -6.26
C ALA A 14 39.55 8.52 -6.60
N PRO A 15 39.52 7.57 -5.66
CA PRO A 15 38.95 6.26 -5.94
C PRO A 15 37.49 6.46 -6.36
N LYS A 16 37.13 6.03 -7.58
CA LYS A 16 35.74 5.96 -8.05
C LYS A 16 34.93 5.28 -6.96
N GLU A 17 34.10 6.05 -6.25
CA GLU A 17 33.12 5.50 -5.32
C GLU A 17 32.32 4.45 -6.10
N VAL A 18 32.40 3.19 -5.64
CA VAL A 18 31.57 2.12 -6.19
C VAL A 18 30.13 2.57 -5.97
N ASP A 19 29.44 2.93 -7.05
CA ASP A 19 28.06 3.41 -6.96
C ASP A 19 27.25 2.38 -6.17
N MET A 20 26.70 2.83 -5.04
CA MET A 20 25.94 2.02 -4.07
C MET A 20 24.88 1.15 -4.78
N PHE A 21 24.33 1.66 -5.87
CA PHE A 21 23.37 0.97 -6.71
C PHE A 21 23.92 -0.30 -7.39
N THR A 22 25.20 -0.28 -7.78
CA THR A 22 25.89 -1.43 -8.39
C THR A 22 26.14 -2.53 -7.37
N SER A 23 26.54 -2.16 -6.15
CA SER A 23 26.70 -3.09 -5.02
C SER A 23 25.37 -3.71 -4.59
N VAL A 24 24.28 -2.93 -4.55
CA VAL A 24 22.94 -3.41 -4.23
C VAL A 24 22.43 -4.42 -5.28
N ARG A 25 22.62 -4.14 -6.58
CA ARG A 25 22.28 -5.09 -7.65
C ARG A 25 23.10 -6.38 -7.59
N CYS A 26 24.38 -6.29 -7.27
CA CYS A 26 25.25 -7.46 -7.12
C CYS A 26 24.74 -8.43 -6.04
N LEU A 27 24.23 -7.91 -4.91
CA LEU A 27 23.67 -8.72 -3.83
C LEU A 27 22.44 -9.52 -4.26
N GLY A 28 21.57 -8.94 -5.09
CA GLY A 28 20.42 -9.63 -5.67
C GLY A 28 20.82 -10.78 -6.61
N TYR A 29 21.82 -10.57 -7.46
CA TYR A 29 22.36 -11.64 -8.31
C TYR A 29 23.03 -12.75 -7.51
N LEU A 30 23.82 -12.38 -6.50
CA LEU A 30 24.47 -13.35 -5.61
C LEU A 30 23.45 -14.24 -4.91
N SER A 31 22.37 -13.66 -4.36
CA SER A 31 21.29 -14.43 -3.73
C SER A 31 20.68 -15.48 -4.67
N SER A 32 20.47 -15.12 -5.94
CA SER A 32 19.87 -16.00 -6.94
C SER A 32 20.85 -17.08 -7.41
N PHE A 33 22.14 -16.75 -7.52
CA PHE A 33 23.20 -17.72 -7.79
C PHE A 33 23.36 -18.73 -6.65
N THR A 34 23.39 -18.27 -5.40
CA THR A 34 23.41 -19.13 -4.21
C THR A 34 22.21 -20.09 -4.19
N LEU A 35 21.02 -19.62 -4.58
CA LEU A 35 19.85 -20.47 -4.70
C LEU A 35 20.04 -21.58 -5.74
N LEU A 36 20.56 -21.24 -6.93
CA LEU A 36 20.83 -22.19 -7.99
C LEU A 36 21.78 -23.30 -7.52
N VAL A 37 22.89 -22.92 -6.88
CA VAL A 37 23.86 -23.88 -6.33
C VAL A 37 23.22 -24.76 -5.27
N ALA A 38 22.46 -24.17 -4.34
CA ALA A 38 21.78 -24.91 -3.29
C ALA A 38 20.82 -25.96 -3.88
N VAL A 39 20.06 -25.58 -4.89
CA VAL A 39 19.10 -26.46 -5.55
C VAL A 39 19.79 -27.58 -6.31
N CYS A 40 20.85 -27.29 -7.06
CA CYS A 40 21.62 -28.30 -7.78
C CYS A 40 22.24 -29.32 -6.83
N VAL A 41 22.87 -28.87 -5.73
CA VAL A 41 23.45 -29.77 -4.72
C VAL A 41 22.34 -30.60 -4.07
N GLY A 42 21.24 -29.98 -3.64
CA GLY A 42 20.13 -30.71 -3.01
C GLY A 42 19.51 -31.78 -3.91
N MET A 43 19.34 -31.50 -5.20
CA MET A 43 18.81 -32.47 -6.17
C MET A 43 19.80 -33.61 -6.45
N TYR A 44 21.09 -33.28 -6.55
CA TYR A 44 22.15 -34.27 -6.75
C TYR A 44 22.23 -35.26 -5.57
N VAL A 45 22.18 -34.77 -4.34
CA VAL A 45 22.24 -35.62 -3.14
C VAL A 45 21.04 -36.55 -3.04
N ARG A 46 19.83 -36.05 -3.38
CA ARG A 46 18.63 -36.89 -3.42
C ARG A 46 18.76 -38.01 -4.44
N TRP A 47 19.27 -37.71 -5.63
CA TRP A 47 19.54 -38.73 -6.64
C TRP A 47 20.61 -39.74 -6.18
N GLU A 48 21.72 -39.26 -5.59
CA GLU A 48 22.80 -40.12 -5.09
C GLU A 48 22.32 -41.10 -4.01
N VAL A 49 21.40 -40.68 -3.14
CA VAL A 49 20.90 -41.50 -2.03
C VAL A 49 19.74 -42.41 -2.43
N THR A 50 18.86 -41.96 -3.34
CA THR A 50 17.65 -42.73 -3.72
C THR A 50 17.86 -43.63 -4.95
N GLU A 51 18.91 -43.36 -5.75
CA GLU A 51 19.18 -43.99 -7.05
C GLU A 51 18.00 -43.93 -8.04
N GLU A 52 17.02 -43.03 -7.80
CA GLU A 52 15.85 -42.91 -8.65
C GLU A 52 16.18 -42.18 -9.96
N ALA A 53 16.07 -42.89 -11.08
CA ALA A 53 16.32 -42.34 -12.42
C ALA A 53 15.44 -41.12 -12.74
N MET A 54 14.24 -41.03 -12.15
CA MET A 54 13.31 -39.91 -12.34
C MET A 54 13.90 -38.57 -11.86
N ILE A 55 14.61 -38.56 -10.73
CA ILE A 55 15.24 -37.35 -10.18
C ILE A 55 16.33 -36.84 -11.14
N MET A 56 17.13 -37.77 -11.70
CA MET A 56 18.15 -37.44 -12.70
C MET A 56 17.54 -36.89 -13.99
N VAL A 57 16.45 -37.50 -14.50
CA VAL A 57 15.75 -37.01 -15.69
C VAL A 57 15.22 -35.59 -15.47
N ILE A 58 14.62 -35.33 -14.30
CA ILE A 58 14.13 -33.99 -13.94
C ILE A 58 15.29 -32.99 -13.87
N PHE A 59 16.42 -33.39 -13.29
CA PHE A 59 17.61 -32.54 -13.19
C PHE A 59 18.17 -32.18 -14.58
N ILE A 60 18.30 -33.16 -15.48
CA ILE A 60 18.75 -32.94 -16.87
C ILE A 60 17.77 -32.03 -17.61
N LEU A 61 16.47 -32.28 -17.49
CA LEU A 61 15.44 -31.42 -18.09
C LEU A 61 15.58 -29.98 -17.58
N GLY A 62 15.93 -29.79 -16.31
CA GLY A 62 16.19 -28.48 -15.75
C GLY A 62 17.37 -27.74 -16.35
N LEU A 63 18.48 -28.45 -16.58
CA LEU A 63 19.62 -27.86 -17.28
C LEU A 63 19.24 -27.46 -18.71
N VAL A 64 18.42 -28.26 -19.40
CA VAL A 64 17.89 -27.92 -20.73
C VAL A 64 17.00 -26.67 -20.67
N VAL A 65 16.08 -26.58 -19.70
CA VAL A 65 15.21 -25.41 -19.53
C VAL A 65 16.02 -24.14 -19.23
N LEU A 66 17.04 -24.24 -18.37
CA LEU A 66 17.97 -23.13 -18.10
C LEU A 66 18.79 -22.74 -19.34
N GLY A 67 19.22 -23.72 -20.14
CA GLY A 67 19.87 -23.49 -21.43
C GLY A 67 18.97 -22.74 -22.41
N ILE A 68 17.71 -23.18 -22.55
CA ILE A 68 16.70 -22.49 -23.39
C ILE A 68 16.45 -21.08 -22.88
N ALA A 69 16.29 -20.89 -21.57
CA ALA A 69 16.10 -19.56 -20.98
C ALA A 69 17.29 -18.64 -21.27
N SER A 70 18.52 -19.17 -21.20
CA SER A 70 19.74 -18.42 -21.55
C SER A 70 19.78 -18.06 -23.03
N ILE A 71 19.40 -18.99 -23.91
CA ILE A 71 19.34 -18.74 -25.36
C ILE A 71 18.30 -17.66 -25.68
N LEU A 72 17.11 -17.74 -25.09
CA LEU A 72 16.05 -16.74 -25.26
C LEU A 72 16.49 -15.35 -24.80
N HIS A 73 17.28 -15.29 -23.72
CA HIS A 73 17.80 -14.03 -23.19
C HIS A 73 18.84 -13.41 -24.13
N TYR A 74 19.91 -14.16 -24.43
CA TYR A 74 21.07 -13.62 -25.14
C TYR A 74 20.92 -13.55 -26.66
N TYR A 75 20.25 -14.52 -27.29
CA TYR A 75 20.17 -14.60 -28.76
C TYR A 75 18.89 -13.97 -29.32
N PHE A 76 17.77 -14.08 -28.60
CA PHE A 76 16.46 -13.59 -29.08
C PHE A 76 16.00 -12.30 -28.41
N ALA A 77 16.76 -11.75 -27.45
CA ALA A 77 16.39 -10.59 -26.64
C ALA A 77 14.98 -10.73 -25.99
N MET A 78 14.53 -11.96 -25.74
CA MET A 78 13.22 -12.27 -25.16
C MET A 78 13.34 -12.38 -23.63
N GLU A 79 13.74 -11.29 -22.98
CA GLU A 79 14.04 -11.25 -21.54
C GLU A 79 12.87 -11.73 -20.68
N LYS A 80 11.64 -11.29 -21.00
CA LYS A 80 10.43 -11.67 -20.24
C LYS A 80 10.15 -13.17 -20.30
N ALA A 81 10.33 -13.79 -21.47
CA ALA A 81 10.08 -15.22 -21.64
C ALA A 81 11.16 -16.04 -20.90
N SER A 82 12.42 -15.62 -21.00
CA SER A 82 13.54 -16.21 -20.26
C SER A 82 13.31 -16.17 -18.74
N LEU A 83 13.03 -14.98 -18.19
CA LEU A 83 12.75 -14.81 -16.76
C LEU A 83 11.52 -15.61 -16.33
N SER A 84 10.50 -15.69 -17.18
CA SER A 84 9.29 -16.47 -16.86
C SER A 84 9.60 -17.96 -16.72
N LEU A 85 10.37 -18.53 -17.64
CA LEU A 85 10.82 -19.93 -17.55
C LEU A 85 11.69 -20.15 -16.31
N PHE A 86 12.58 -19.21 -16.02
CA PHE A 86 13.44 -19.26 -14.83
C PHE A 86 12.61 -19.32 -13.53
N HIS A 87 11.70 -18.38 -13.30
CA HIS A 87 10.86 -18.36 -12.09
C HIS A 87 9.98 -19.61 -11.94
N LEU A 88 9.36 -20.05 -13.04
CA LEU A 88 8.58 -21.28 -13.05
C LEU A 88 9.42 -22.49 -12.61
N TRP A 89 10.62 -22.60 -13.17
CA TRP A 89 11.52 -23.72 -12.90
C TRP A 89 12.07 -23.71 -11.47
N PHE A 90 12.40 -22.55 -10.92
CA PHE A 90 12.83 -22.45 -9.52
C PHE A 90 11.73 -22.83 -8.54
N GLY A 91 10.50 -22.38 -8.77
CA GLY A 91 9.34 -22.80 -7.97
C GLY A 91 9.17 -24.32 -7.99
N PHE A 92 9.30 -24.92 -9.18
CA PHE A 92 9.21 -26.37 -9.35
C PHE A 92 10.31 -27.14 -8.61
N LEU A 93 11.58 -26.76 -8.79
CA LEU A 93 12.70 -27.44 -8.13
C LEU A 93 12.67 -27.29 -6.61
N LEU A 94 12.32 -26.11 -6.08
CA LEU A 94 12.13 -25.91 -4.64
C LEU A 94 11.00 -26.78 -4.08
N GLY A 95 9.92 -26.97 -4.84
CA GLY A 95 8.85 -27.89 -4.50
C GLY A 95 9.34 -29.34 -4.41
N LEU A 96 10.12 -29.81 -5.38
CA LEU A 96 10.68 -31.16 -5.35
C LEU A 96 11.63 -31.38 -4.17
N LEU A 97 12.52 -30.41 -3.88
CA LEU A 97 13.40 -30.47 -2.72
C LEU A 97 12.62 -30.54 -1.40
N CYS A 98 11.49 -29.84 -1.34
CA CYS A 98 10.59 -29.86 -0.19
C CYS A 98 9.95 -31.24 0.00
N PHE A 99 9.40 -31.84 -1.06
CA PHE A 99 8.60 -33.07 -0.95
C PHE A 99 9.41 -34.37 -0.97
N PHE A 100 10.54 -34.41 -1.67
CA PHE A 100 11.45 -35.56 -1.70
C PHE A 100 12.48 -35.46 -0.58
N ASN A 101 12.02 -35.66 0.65
CA ASN A 101 12.89 -35.66 1.82
C ASN A 101 12.70 -36.95 2.62
N SER A 102 13.82 -37.57 3.01
CA SER A 102 13.88 -38.85 3.70
C SER A 102 14.87 -38.77 4.85
N THR A 103 14.64 -39.56 5.90
CA THR A 103 15.52 -39.60 7.10
C THR A 103 16.93 -40.10 6.78
N ALA A 104 17.13 -40.73 5.61
CA ALA A 104 18.44 -41.14 5.12
C ALA A 104 19.34 -39.95 4.73
N LEU A 105 18.75 -38.78 4.49
CA LEU A 105 19.48 -37.56 4.11
C LEU A 105 20.01 -36.77 5.33
N ASP A 106 19.46 -37.00 6.53
CA ASP A 106 19.74 -36.20 7.73
C ASP A 106 21.21 -36.24 8.16
N SER A 107 21.93 -37.33 7.88
CA SER A 107 23.36 -37.48 8.20
C SER A 107 24.31 -37.08 7.05
N ASN A 108 23.79 -36.67 5.89
CA ASN A 108 24.62 -36.38 4.72
C ASN A 108 25.17 -34.94 4.75
N VAL A 109 26.49 -34.80 4.74
CA VAL A 109 27.19 -33.49 4.75
C VAL A 109 26.77 -32.62 3.56
N LYS A 110 26.51 -33.21 2.39
CA LYS A 110 26.11 -32.46 1.19
C LYS A 110 24.68 -31.88 1.33
N GLU A 111 23.75 -32.59 1.98
CA GLU A 111 22.40 -32.06 2.28
C GLU A 111 22.50 -30.92 3.30
N LEU A 112 23.37 -31.04 4.31
CA LEU A 112 23.64 -29.95 5.26
C LEU A 112 24.16 -28.69 4.55
N VAL A 113 25.09 -28.85 3.60
CA VAL A 113 25.59 -27.74 2.77
C VAL A 113 24.46 -27.12 1.95
N ALA A 114 23.63 -27.92 1.29
CA ALA A 114 22.47 -27.43 0.54
C ALA A 114 21.51 -26.62 1.44
N ASN A 115 21.21 -27.13 2.63
CA ASN A 115 20.34 -26.46 3.60
C ASN A 115 20.89 -25.10 4.07
N TYR A 116 22.20 -25.01 4.34
CA TYR A 116 22.83 -23.74 4.69
C TYR A 116 22.86 -22.74 3.52
N LEU A 117 23.07 -23.22 2.29
CA LEU A 117 23.00 -22.37 1.10
C LEU A 117 21.57 -21.85 0.84
N LEU A 118 20.53 -22.67 1.08
CA LEU A 118 19.14 -22.22 1.02
C LEU A 118 18.88 -21.10 2.02
N LEU A 119 19.34 -21.25 3.27
CA LEU A 119 19.20 -20.22 4.29
C LEU A 119 19.98 -18.95 3.92
N ALA A 120 21.21 -19.08 3.46
CA ALA A 120 22.05 -17.96 3.02
C ALA A 120 21.41 -17.19 1.85
N SER A 121 20.79 -17.90 0.91
CA SER A 121 20.09 -17.26 -0.22
C SER A 121 18.93 -16.36 0.26
N VAL A 122 18.15 -16.82 1.24
CA VAL A 122 17.02 -16.07 1.82
C VAL A 122 17.50 -14.86 2.59
N THR A 123 18.53 -15.02 3.44
CA THR A 123 19.08 -13.89 4.21
C THR A 123 19.67 -12.83 3.29
N MET A 124 20.41 -13.22 2.25
CA MET A 124 20.89 -12.28 1.23
C MET A 124 19.74 -11.57 0.51
N LYS A 125 18.65 -12.28 0.15
CA LYS A 125 17.47 -11.66 -0.46
C LYS A 125 16.82 -10.65 0.48
N MET A 126 16.70 -10.98 1.76
CA MET A 126 16.11 -10.09 2.76
C MET A 126 16.93 -8.83 2.96
N ILE A 127 18.26 -8.96 3.08
CA ILE A 127 19.18 -7.82 3.21
C ILE A 127 19.12 -6.94 1.96
N TRP A 128 19.11 -7.54 0.77
CA TRP A 128 18.95 -6.82 -0.49
C TRP A 128 17.64 -6.05 -0.54
N ALA A 129 16.51 -6.71 -0.28
CA ALA A 129 15.18 -6.13 -0.29
C ALA A 129 15.03 -4.99 0.74
N LEU A 130 15.67 -5.11 1.91
CA LEU A 130 15.68 -4.08 2.94
C LEU A 130 16.53 -2.88 2.51
N THR A 131 17.73 -3.12 1.99
CA THR A 131 18.63 -2.06 1.51
C THR A 131 18.00 -1.25 0.39
N GLU A 132 17.37 -1.89 -0.60
CA GLU A 132 16.68 -1.18 -1.71
C GLU A 132 15.57 -0.23 -1.21
N ARG A 133 14.86 -0.62 -0.15
CA ARG A 133 13.77 0.17 0.44
C ARG A 133 14.28 1.33 1.29
N ILE A 134 15.34 1.10 2.07
CA ILE A 134 15.98 2.16 2.87
C ILE A 134 16.60 3.21 1.95
N CYS A 135 17.21 2.79 0.83
CA CYS A 135 17.80 3.69 -0.17
C CYS A 135 16.76 4.29 -1.15
N SER A 136 15.45 4.12 -0.91
CA SER A 136 14.35 4.62 -1.75
C SER A 136 14.50 4.32 -3.24
N SER A 137 15.16 3.21 -3.59
CA SER A 137 15.51 2.87 -4.98
C SER A 137 14.41 2.10 -5.72
N ILE A 138 13.23 1.91 -5.08
CA ILE A 138 12.14 1.09 -5.60
C ILE A 138 11.02 1.95 -6.18
N ARG A 139 10.61 1.63 -7.41
CA ARG A 139 9.38 2.15 -8.02
C ARG A 139 8.21 1.22 -7.73
N TYR A 140 7.34 1.63 -6.81
CA TYR A 140 6.13 0.87 -6.50
C TYR A 140 5.13 0.94 -7.66
N LYS A 141 4.69 -0.24 -8.14
CA LYS A 141 3.62 -0.37 -9.14
C LYS A 141 2.41 -1.06 -8.52
N PRO A 142 1.18 -0.64 -8.85
CA PRO A 142 -0.02 -1.28 -8.35
C PRO A 142 -0.22 -2.63 -9.07
N THR A 143 0.07 -3.72 -8.36
CA THR A 143 -0.12 -5.10 -8.84
C THR A 143 -0.74 -5.94 -7.73
N LEU A 144 -1.44 -7.03 -8.11
CA LEU A 144 -1.96 -8.01 -7.14
C LEU A 144 -0.86 -9.04 -6.83
N LEU A 145 -0.47 -9.80 -7.85
CA LEU A 145 0.76 -10.59 -7.88
C LEU A 145 1.64 -10.08 -9.02
N THR A 146 2.95 -10.16 -8.81
CA THR A 146 3.95 -10.05 -9.87
C THR A 146 4.00 -11.33 -10.70
N SER A 147 4.53 -11.23 -11.92
CA SER A 147 4.68 -12.41 -12.79
C SER A 147 5.64 -13.45 -12.21
N SER A 148 6.70 -13.01 -11.52
CA SER A 148 7.66 -13.89 -10.85
C SER A 148 7.01 -14.68 -9.70
N GLU A 149 6.28 -14.00 -8.81
CA GLU A 149 5.53 -14.64 -7.73
C GLU A 149 4.52 -15.66 -8.26
N PHE A 150 3.73 -15.28 -9.29
CA PHE A 150 2.76 -16.19 -9.89
C PHE A 150 3.41 -17.44 -10.48
N LEU A 151 4.53 -17.29 -11.20
CA LEU A 151 5.22 -18.41 -11.82
C LEU A 151 5.93 -19.31 -10.81
N GLU A 152 6.52 -18.74 -9.75
CA GLU A 152 7.10 -19.53 -8.67
C GLU A 152 6.02 -20.29 -7.86
N LEU A 153 4.86 -19.67 -7.59
CA LEU A 153 3.69 -20.34 -7.02
C LEU A 153 3.22 -21.49 -7.92
N LEU A 154 3.07 -21.23 -9.22
CA LEU A 154 2.64 -22.23 -10.20
C LEU A 154 3.63 -23.40 -10.26
N GLY A 155 4.94 -23.11 -10.30
CA GLY A 155 5.98 -24.13 -10.33
C GLY A 155 5.94 -25.04 -9.10
N PHE A 156 5.83 -24.45 -7.90
CA PHE A 156 5.72 -25.21 -6.64
C PHE A 156 4.45 -26.07 -6.59
N GLY A 157 3.33 -25.53 -7.10
CA GLY A 157 2.08 -26.26 -7.26
C GLY A 157 2.22 -27.46 -8.21
N ILE A 158 2.90 -27.28 -9.36
CA ILE A 158 3.17 -28.37 -10.33
C ILE A 158 4.05 -29.45 -9.69
N ALA A 159 5.07 -29.08 -8.90
CA ALA A 159 5.92 -30.05 -8.21
C ALA A 159 5.13 -30.98 -7.29
N SER A 160 4.02 -30.50 -6.72
CA SER A 160 3.15 -31.32 -5.85
C SER A 160 2.49 -32.48 -6.59
N THR A 161 2.37 -32.42 -7.92
CA THR A 161 1.75 -33.48 -8.73
C THR A 161 2.58 -34.77 -8.79
N ALA A 162 3.84 -34.72 -8.33
CA ALA A 162 4.64 -35.92 -8.10
C ALA A 162 4.10 -36.78 -6.93
N MET A 163 3.22 -36.23 -6.08
CA MET A 163 2.57 -36.93 -4.97
C MET A 163 1.16 -37.43 -5.34
N LEU A 164 0.60 -38.29 -4.49
CA LEU A 164 -0.79 -38.76 -4.58
C LEU A 164 -1.79 -37.60 -4.73
N LEU A 165 -2.84 -37.80 -5.52
CA LEU A 165 -3.81 -36.75 -5.90
C LEU A 165 -4.35 -35.97 -4.70
N HIS A 166 -4.76 -36.64 -3.62
CA HIS A 166 -5.30 -35.96 -2.44
C HIS A 166 -4.26 -35.07 -1.72
N LYS A 167 -2.99 -35.52 -1.67
CA LYS A 167 -1.88 -34.73 -1.13
C LYS A 167 -1.57 -33.54 -2.04
N SER A 168 -1.48 -33.79 -3.35
CA SER A 168 -1.24 -32.74 -4.35
C SER A 168 -2.30 -31.65 -4.30
N VAL A 169 -3.60 -32.00 -4.28
CA VAL A 169 -4.70 -31.01 -4.22
C VAL A 169 -4.62 -30.17 -2.93
N ALA A 170 -4.31 -30.77 -1.79
CA ALA A 170 -4.15 -30.02 -0.53
C ALA A 170 -2.96 -29.05 -0.58
N ILE A 171 -1.83 -29.45 -1.18
CA ILE A 171 -0.67 -28.59 -1.39
C ILE A 171 -0.99 -27.47 -2.39
N ILE A 172 -1.70 -27.75 -3.48
CA ILE A 172 -2.15 -26.73 -4.43
C ILE A 172 -3.02 -25.69 -3.71
N GLY A 173 -3.96 -26.12 -2.86
CA GLY A 173 -4.75 -25.19 -2.05
C GLY A 173 -3.89 -24.36 -1.09
N MET A 174 -2.82 -24.93 -0.51
CA MET A 174 -1.87 -24.18 0.34
C MET A 174 -1.11 -23.11 -0.48
N VAL A 175 -0.72 -23.44 -1.72
CA VAL A 175 -0.09 -22.47 -2.64
C VAL A 175 -1.07 -21.36 -3.02
N VAL A 176 -2.34 -21.69 -3.28
CA VAL A 176 -3.39 -20.69 -3.55
C VAL A 176 -3.60 -19.79 -2.33
N ALA A 177 -3.61 -20.36 -1.12
CA ALA A 177 -3.69 -19.61 0.13
C ALA A 177 -2.50 -18.67 0.31
N LEU A 178 -1.27 -19.12 0.00
CA LEU A 178 -0.08 -18.27 0.02
C LEU A 178 -0.19 -17.12 -1.00
N GLY A 179 -0.67 -17.40 -2.21
CA GLY A 179 -0.93 -16.38 -3.23
C GLY A 179 -1.95 -15.34 -2.75
N ALA A 180 -3.07 -15.77 -2.15
CA ALA A 180 -4.06 -14.87 -1.57
C ALA A 180 -3.47 -14.04 -0.41
N LEU A 181 -2.63 -14.63 0.44
CA LEU A 181 -1.94 -13.95 1.52
C LEU A 181 -0.94 -12.89 1.03
N ILE A 182 -0.19 -13.18 -0.03
CA ILE A 182 0.71 -12.20 -0.68
C ILE A 182 -0.09 -10.98 -1.15
N VAL A 183 -1.26 -11.22 -1.78
CA VAL A 183 -2.16 -10.12 -2.18
C VAL A 183 -2.68 -9.37 -0.95
N ASP A 184 -3.05 -10.09 0.12
CA ASP A 184 -3.59 -9.49 1.36
C ASP A 184 -2.57 -8.54 2.02
N LEU A 185 -1.30 -8.96 2.07
CA LEU A 185 -0.17 -8.14 2.52
C LEU A 185 0.06 -6.93 1.59
N ARG A 186 0.06 -7.15 0.27
CA ARG A 186 0.31 -6.06 -0.70
C ARG A 186 -0.80 -5.01 -0.70
N MET A 187 -2.05 -5.42 -0.47
CA MET A 187 -3.20 -4.51 -0.32
C MET A 187 -3.22 -3.80 1.05
N LYS A 188 -2.40 -4.27 2.00
CA LYS A 188 -2.35 -3.81 3.39
C LYS A 188 -3.66 -4.00 4.15
N SER A 189 -4.33 -5.13 3.91
CA SER A 189 -5.55 -5.45 4.63
C SER A 189 -5.31 -5.53 6.13
N LEU A 190 -6.31 -5.12 6.91
CA LEU A 190 -6.29 -5.09 8.37
C LEU A 190 -5.94 -6.48 8.98
N LEU A 191 -6.41 -7.55 8.36
CA LEU A 191 -6.29 -8.92 8.86
C LEU A 191 -5.14 -9.71 8.21
N ALA A 192 -4.31 -9.06 7.37
CA ALA A 192 -3.21 -9.74 6.66
C ALA A 192 -2.15 -10.34 7.60
N LEU A 193 -1.78 -9.63 8.68
CA LEU A 193 -0.82 -10.15 9.66
C LEU A 193 -1.39 -11.32 10.50
N PRO A 194 -2.61 -11.23 11.05
CA PRO A 194 -3.29 -12.39 11.65
C PRO A 194 -3.38 -13.59 10.71
N ASN A 195 -3.70 -13.37 9.42
CA ASN A 195 -3.75 -14.43 8.42
C ASN A 195 -2.37 -15.04 8.17
N LEU A 196 -1.31 -14.24 8.14
CA LEU A 196 0.07 -14.75 8.01
C LEU A 196 0.46 -15.63 9.20
N VAL A 197 0.17 -15.19 10.43
CA VAL A 197 0.45 -15.98 11.64
C VAL A 197 -0.36 -17.28 11.62
N SER A 198 -1.63 -17.22 11.27
CA SER A 198 -2.51 -18.39 11.17
C SER A 198 -2.02 -19.36 10.08
N PHE A 199 -1.64 -18.83 8.92
CA PHE A 199 -1.07 -19.61 7.81
C PHE A 199 0.21 -20.33 8.25
N ALA A 200 1.14 -19.63 8.90
CA ALA A 200 2.39 -20.21 9.37
C ALA A 200 2.16 -21.31 10.42
N LEU A 201 1.29 -21.07 11.40
CA LEU A 201 0.99 -22.03 12.47
C LEU A 201 0.26 -23.27 11.95
N VAL A 202 -0.82 -23.11 11.18
CA VAL A 202 -1.59 -24.25 10.66
C VAL A 202 -0.76 -25.06 9.66
N THR A 203 0.01 -24.40 8.79
CA THR A 203 0.87 -25.08 7.82
C THR A 203 1.95 -25.91 8.53
N SER A 204 2.68 -25.30 9.47
CA SER A 204 3.81 -25.97 10.14
C SER A 204 3.39 -27.04 11.16
N LEU A 205 2.34 -26.80 11.95
CA LEU A 205 1.97 -27.68 13.07
C LEU A 205 0.98 -28.78 12.67
N VAL A 206 0.13 -28.52 11.67
CA VAL A 206 -1.04 -29.37 11.40
C VAL A 206 -1.06 -29.89 9.97
N LEU A 207 -0.88 -29.05 8.95
CA LEU A 207 -1.09 -29.43 7.55
C LEU A 207 -0.13 -30.52 7.07
N PHE A 208 1.19 -30.33 7.23
CA PHE A 208 2.17 -31.34 6.79
C PHE A 208 2.04 -32.65 7.57
N LYS A 209 1.69 -32.57 8.86
CA LYS A 209 1.39 -33.73 9.69
C LYS A 209 0.13 -34.46 9.23
N ALA A 210 -0.92 -33.72 8.86
CA ALA A 210 -2.17 -34.28 8.34
C ALA A 210 -1.99 -34.99 7.00
N LEU A 211 -1.08 -34.47 6.16
CA LEU A 211 -0.77 -35.04 4.86
C LEU A 211 0.26 -36.17 4.92
N ASP A 212 0.86 -36.43 6.09
CA ASP A 212 1.95 -37.39 6.26
C ASP A 212 3.06 -37.16 5.21
N ILE A 213 3.56 -35.91 5.17
CA ILE A 213 4.65 -35.47 4.29
C ILE A 213 5.80 -35.02 5.18
N THR A 214 6.96 -35.67 5.04
CA THR A 214 8.22 -35.33 5.71
C THR A 214 8.92 -34.17 5.01
N ALA A 215 8.28 -32.99 4.94
CA ALA A 215 8.79 -31.86 4.18
C ALA A 215 10.15 -31.36 4.67
N ASN A 216 11.09 -31.04 3.76
CA ASN A 216 12.35 -30.37 4.13
C ASN A 216 12.04 -28.93 4.61
N PRO A 217 12.30 -28.60 5.90
CA PRO A 217 11.95 -27.31 6.47
C PRO A 217 12.79 -26.15 5.92
N TYR A 218 14.03 -26.40 5.48
CA TYR A 218 14.91 -25.39 4.88
C TYR A 218 14.45 -25.01 3.47
N ALA A 219 14.03 -25.99 2.66
CA ALA A 219 13.47 -25.74 1.33
C ALA A 219 12.13 -25.00 1.42
N LEU A 220 11.23 -25.44 2.31
CA LEU A 220 9.96 -24.77 2.55
C LEU A 220 10.16 -23.36 3.10
N GLY A 221 11.04 -23.19 4.10
CA GLY A 221 11.38 -21.90 4.67
C GLY A 221 12.02 -20.96 3.65
N CYS A 222 12.84 -21.50 2.75
CA CYS A 222 13.43 -20.74 1.66
C CYS A 222 12.37 -20.23 0.67
N TYR A 223 11.48 -21.13 0.23
CA TYR A 223 10.37 -20.79 -0.63
C TYR A 223 9.46 -19.71 -0.02
N LEU A 224 8.96 -19.93 1.21
CA LEU A 224 8.09 -19.00 1.90
C LEU A 224 8.79 -17.67 2.21
N GLY A 225 10.03 -17.71 2.71
CA GLY A 225 10.81 -16.53 3.05
C GLY A 225 11.06 -15.65 1.84
N ARG A 226 11.43 -16.23 0.69
CA ARG A 226 11.67 -15.47 -0.54
C ARG A 226 10.41 -14.86 -1.13
N GLN A 227 9.25 -15.51 -0.98
CA GLN A 227 7.96 -15.01 -1.46
C GLN A 227 7.38 -13.92 -0.56
N LEU A 228 7.47 -14.07 0.77
CA LEU A 228 6.84 -13.16 1.72
C LEU A 228 7.70 -11.94 2.07
N CYS A 229 9.02 -11.99 1.87
CA CYS A 229 9.93 -10.92 2.27
C CYS A 229 9.54 -9.55 1.69
N GLU A 230 9.31 -9.46 0.38
CA GLU A 230 8.99 -8.19 -0.28
C GLU A 230 7.60 -7.66 0.13
N PRO A 231 6.50 -8.44 0.05
CA PRO A 231 5.18 -7.99 0.53
C PRO A 231 5.17 -7.56 1.99
N LEU A 232 5.91 -8.26 2.87
CA LEU A 232 5.99 -7.92 4.29
C LEU A 232 6.70 -6.59 4.53
N LEU A 233 7.81 -6.34 3.82
CA LEU A 233 8.49 -5.06 3.90
C LEU A 233 7.63 -3.94 3.29
N ASP A 234 6.87 -4.22 2.23
CA ASP A 234 6.02 -3.24 1.54
C ASP A 234 4.83 -2.77 2.38
N MET A 235 4.34 -3.59 3.33
CA MET A 235 3.40 -3.12 4.37
C MET A 235 3.91 -1.84 5.04
N TYR A 236 5.22 -1.80 5.31
CA TYR A 236 5.90 -0.69 5.93
C TYR A 236 6.32 0.38 4.91
N PHE A 237 7.14 0.03 3.93
CA PHE A 237 7.83 1.00 3.06
C PHE A 237 7.01 1.50 1.86
N SER A 238 5.97 0.78 1.42
CA SER A 238 5.20 1.23 0.25
C SER A 238 4.38 2.48 0.59
N GLY A 239 4.58 3.54 -0.19
CA GLY A 239 3.82 4.81 -0.12
C GLY A 239 2.56 4.84 -0.98
N LEU A 240 2.18 3.73 -1.63
CA LEU A 240 0.99 3.71 -2.48
C LEU A 240 -0.29 3.97 -1.67
N GLY A 241 -1.10 4.92 -2.16
CA GLY A 241 -2.40 5.25 -1.59
C GLY A 241 -3.39 4.06 -1.68
N PRO A 242 -4.44 4.04 -0.84
CA PRO A 242 -5.43 2.95 -0.83
C PRO A 242 -6.05 2.67 -2.20
N SER A 243 -6.52 3.71 -2.92
CA SER A 243 -7.14 3.53 -4.24
C SER A 243 -6.12 3.08 -5.30
N ASP A 244 -4.88 3.56 -5.22
CA ASP A 244 -3.78 3.14 -6.09
C ASP A 244 -3.49 1.64 -5.93
N ARG A 245 -3.40 1.11 -4.70
CA ARG A 245 -3.16 -0.33 -4.45
C ARG A 245 -4.27 -1.21 -5.05
N TRP A 246 -5.53 -0.80 -4.89
CA TRP A 246 -6.70 -1.53 -5.40
C TRP A 246 -6.98 -1.28 -6.89
N ARG A 247 -6.21 -0.42 -7.56
CA ARG A 247 -6.39 -0.08 -8.98
C ARG A 247 -6.50 -1.28 -9.93
N PRO A 248 -5.75 -2.40 -9.77
CA PRO A 248 -5.92 -3.58 -10.63
C PRO A 248 -7.34 -4.17 -10.55
N VAL A 249 -7.95 -4.19 -9.36
CA VAL A 249 -9.33 -4.68 -9.17
C VAL A 249 -10.35 -3.65 -9.67
N LEU A 250 -10.11 -2.37 -9.37
CA LEU A 250 -11.00 -1.27 -9.75
C LEU A 250 -11.05 -1.04 -11.26
N SER A 251 -9.96 -1.31 -11.98
CA SER A 251 -9.85 -1.16 -13.44
C SER A 251 -10.35 -2.37 -14.23
N LEU A 252 -10.55 -3.52 -13.57
CA LEU A 252 -10.92 -4.78 -14.22
C LEU A 252 -12.23 -4.63 -15.06
N GLY A 253 -12.37 -5.41 -16.12
CA GLY A 253 -13.57 -5.38 -16.97
C GLY A 253 -14.83 -5.89 -16.25
N ARG A 254 -16.02 -5.47 -16.70
CA ARG A 254 -17.31 -5.92 -16.13
C ARG A 254 -17.44 -7.44 -16.13
N VAL A 255 -17.04 -8.09 -17.23
CA VAL A 255 -17.13 -9.55 -17.40
C VAL A 255 -16.19 -10.25 -16.42
N TRP A 256 -14.92 -9.85 -16.41
CA TRP A 256 -13.90 -10.42 -15.53
C TRP A 256 -14.23 -10.29 -14.03
N ARG A 257 -14.80 -9.16 -13.57
CA ARG A 257 -15.27 -9.02 -12.18
C ARG A 257 -16.45 -9.90 -11.83
N ARG A 258 -17.32 -10.22 -12.79
CA ARG A 258 -18.43 -11.15 -12.54
C ARG A 258 -17.95 -12.58 -12.53
N LEU A 259 -17.04 -12.91 -13.44
CA LEU A 259 -16.40 -14.21 -13.49
C LEU A 259 -15.57 -14.50 -12.25
N SER A 260 -14.93 -13.50 -11.63
CA SER A 260 -14.16 -13.69 -10.38
C SER A 260 -15.00 -14.12 -9.18
N LEU A 261 -16.33 -13.94 -9.21
CA LEU A 261 -17.21 -14.43 -8.14
C LEU A 261 -17.45 -15.94 -8.21
N LEU A 262 -17.28 -16.56 -9.38
CA LEU A 262 -17.43 -18.02 -9.53
C LEU A 262 -16.34 -18.80 -8.76
N PRO A 263 -15.04 -18.56 -8.96
CA PRO A 263 -14.01 -19.30 -8.21
C PRO A 263 -14.09 -19.03 -6.71
N LEU A 264 -14.46 -17.80 -6.29
CA LEU A 264 -14.75 -17.51 -4.89
C LEU A 264 -15.89 -18.40 -4.36
N SER A 265 -17.04 -18.40 -5.04
CA SER A 265 -18.21 -19.20 -4.62
C SER A 265 -17.92 -20.70 -4.58
N VAL A 266 -17.14 -21.21 -5.54
CA VAL A 266 -16.73 -22.62 -5.57
C VAL A 266 -15.83 -22.95 -4.39
N THR A 267 -14.90 -22.07 -4.04
CA THR A 267 -13.97 -22.27 -2.91
C THR A 267 -14.72 -22.25 -1.57
N GLU A 268 -15.62 -21.29 -1.38
CA GLU A 268 -16.49 -21.21 -0.19
C GLU A 268 -17.36 -22.46 -0.03
N LEU A 269 -17.99 -22.90 -1.13
CA LEU A 269 -18.80 -24.11 -1.12
C LEU A 269 -17.96 -25.36 -0.84
N ALA A 270 -16.75 -25.45 -1.41
CA ALA A 270 -15.83 -26.55 -1.13
C ALA A 270 -15.46 -26.61 0.35
N PHE A 271 -15.14 -25.47 0.97
CA PHE A 271 -14.90 -25.38 2.41
C PHE A 271 -16.11 -25.86 3.22
N PHE A 272 -17.32 -25.41 2.89
CA PHE A 272 -18.54 -25.84 3.58
C PHE A 272 -18.79 -27.34 3.46
N VAL A 273 -18.62 -27.91 2.26
CA VAL A 273 -18.76 -29.36 2.03
C VAL A 273 -17.72 -30.15 2.83
N LEU A 274 -16.45 -29.72 2.82
CA LEU A 274 -15.38 -30.35 3.60
C LEU A 274 -15.63 -30.24 5.10
N ALA A 275 -16.20 -29.12 5.58
CA ALA A 275 -16.63 -28.97 6.96
C ALA A 275 -17.77 -29.95 7.30
N ALA A 276 -18.74 -30.12 6.40
CA ALA A 276 -19.87 -31.04 6.59
C ALA A 276 -19.44 -32.52 6.69
N LEU A 277 -18.33 -32.90 6.06
CA LEU A 277 -17.79 -34.26 6.18
C LEU A 277 -17.47 -34.64 7.64
N LYS A 278 -17.28 -33.66 8.54
CA LYS A 278 -17.12 -33.90 9.98
C LYS A 278 -18.30 -34.66 10.58
N LEU A 279 -19.51 -34.50 10.04
CA LEU A 279 -20.72 -35.18 10.51
C LEU A 279 -20.64 -36.71 10.37
N GLY A 280 -19.73 -37.23 9.53
CA GLY A 280 -19.48 -38.67 9.40
C GLY A 280 -18.74 -39.30 10.58
N HIS A 281 -18.12 -38.49 11.46
CA HIS A 281 -17.39 -38.99 12.63
C HIS A 281 -18.26 -38.90 13.89
N LEU A 282 -18.80 -40.04 14.31
CA LEU A 282 -19.86 -40.16 15.33
C LEU A 282 -19.41 -40.06 16.79
N GLU A 283 -18.12 -39.85 17.09
CA GLU A 283 -17.59 -39.91 18.47
C GLU A 283 -18.22 -38.86 19.41
N LEU A 284 -18.65 -37.70 18.90
CA LEU A 284 -19.28 -36.60 19.66
C LEU A 284 -20.54 -36.06 18.95
N TRP A 285 -21.32 -36.93 18.33
CA TRP A 285 -22.44 -36.56 17.45
C TRP A 285 -23.46 -35.59 18.09
N TYR A 286 -23.74 -35.73 19.39
CA TYR A 286 -24.72 -34.91 20.12
C TYR A 286 -24.30 -33.43 20.27
N LEU A 287 -23.00 -33.12 20.20
CA LEU A 287 -22.48 -31.74 20.21
C LEU A 287 -22.18 -31.25 18.79
N VAL A 288 -21.58 -32.12 17.98
CA VAL A 288 -21.11 -31.78 16.63
C VAL A 288 -22.27 -31.51 15.68
N ILE A 289 -23.33 -32.33 15.70
CA ILE A 289 -24.46 -32.17 14.77
C ILE A 289 -25.23 -30.87 15.07
N PRO A 290 -25.69 -30.58 16.31
CA PRO A 290 -26.39 -29.33 16.59
C PRO A 290 -25.51 -28.10 16.39
N GLY A 291 -24.22 -28.19 16.76
CA GLY A 291 -23.25 -27.13 16.53
C GLY A 291 -23.09 -26.82 15.04
N PHE A 292 -22.84 -27.84 14.22
CA PHE A 292 -22.72 -27.68 12.77
C PHE A 292 -24.01 -27.16 12.14
N CYS A 293 -25.19 -27.65 12.54
CA CYS A 293 -26.45 -27.14 12.02
C CYS A 293 -26.66 -25.66 12.32
N LEU A 294 -26.39 -25.23 13.56
CA LEU A 294 -26.54 -23.84 13.97
C LEU A 294 -25.53 -22.93 13.28
N PHE A 295 -24.24 -23.26 13.39
CA PHE A 295 -23.16 -22.43 12.85
C PHE A 295 -23.04 -22.54 11.34
N GLY A 296 -23.37 -23.68 10.74
CA GLY A 296 -23.43 -23.88 9.29
C GLY A 296 -24.58 -23.11 8.65
N LEU A 297 -25.76 -23.06 9.28
CA LEU A 297 -26.86 -22.20 8.82
C LEU A 297 -26.48 -20.72 8.92
N PHE A 298 -25.88 -20.30 10.03
CA PHE A 298 -25.40 -18.94 10.22
C PHE A 298 -24.34 -18.56 9.17
N TRP A 299 -23.37 -19.44 8.95
CA TRP A 299 -22.34 -19.31 7.91
C TRP A 299 -22.96 -19.14 6.53
N PHE A 300 -23.91 -20.03 6.16
CA PHE A 300 -24.58 -19.98 4.86
C PHE A 300 -25.29 -18.64 4.64
N ILE A 301 -26.02 -18.15 5.64
CA ILE A 301 -26.69 -16.84 5.57
C ILE A 301 -25.66 -15.71 5.36
N CYS A 302 -24.56 -15.71 6.12
CA CYS A 302 -23.51 -14.70 5.99
C CYS A 302 -22.86 -14.72 4.60
N HIS A 303 -22.58 -15.90 4.04
CA HIS A 303 -21.90 -16.04 2.75
C HIS A 303 -22.78 -15.72 1.55
N ILE A 304 -24.09 -16.01 1.65
CA ILE A 304 -25.04 -15.48 0.66
C ILE A 304 -25.04 -13.95 0.68
N ILE A 305 -25.04 -13.34 1.88
CA ILE A 305 -24.94 -11.87 2.02
C ILE A 305 -23.62 -11.36 1.45
N LEU A 306 -22.49 -12.03 1.69
CA LEU A 306 -21.18 -11.69 1.12
C LEU A 306 -21.23 -11.66 -0.41
N LEU A 307 -21.74 -12.71 -1.04
CA LEU A 307 -21.86 -12.81 -2.50
C LEU A 307 -22.80 -11.73 -3.06
N MET A 308 -23.94 -11.47 -2.41
CA MET A 308 -24.84 -10.39 -2.79
C MET A 308 -24.18 -9.01 -2.68
N THR A 309 -23.39 -8.79 -1.63
CA THR A 309 -22.67 -7.54 -1.37
C THR A 309 -21.60 -7.30 -2.43
N LEU A 310 -20.78 -8.31 -2.74
CA LEU A 310 -19.77 -8.26 -3.79
C LEU A 310 -20.40 -8.04 -5.17
N TRP A 311 -21.49 -8.73 -5.48
CA TRP A 311 -22.24 -8.53 -6.71
C TRP A 311 -22.78 -7.09 -6.84
N GLY A 312 -23.35 -6.57 -5.76
CA GLY A 312 -23.84 -5.19 -5.67
C GLY A 312 -22.72 -4.17 -5.86
N PHE A 313 -21.57 -4.38 -5.20
CA PHE A 313 -20.38 -3.55 -5.36
C PHE A 313 -19.89 -3.53 -6.82
N HIS A 314 -19.71 -4.70 -7.44
CA HIS A 314 -19.25 -4.79 -8.83
C HIS A 314 -20.22 -4.15 -9.83
N THR A 315 -21.52 -4.21 -9.54
CA THR A 315 -22.54 -3.54 -10.36
C THR A 315 -22.41 -2.03 -10.25
N LYS A 316 -22.34 -1.46 -9.03
CA LYS A 316 -22.13 -0.02 -8.84
C LYS A 316 -20.79 0.47 -9.40
N LEU A 317 -19.71 -0.30 -9.22
CA LEU A 317 -18.40 0.01 -9.80
C LEU A 317 -18.46 0.03 -11.33
N SER A 318 -19.21 -0.90 -11.94
CA SER A 318 -19.41 -0.90 -13.39
C SER A 318 -20.15 0.35 -13.88
N GLU A 319 -21.09 0.89 -13.10
CA GLU A 319 -21.77 2.15 -13.43
C GLU A 319 -20.82 3.34 -13.28
N CYS A 320 -19.99 3.36 -12.24
CA CYS A 320 -18.97 4.38 -12.04
C CYS A 320 -17.95 4.40 -13.19
N GLN A 321 -17.45 3.23 -13.60
CA GLN A 321 -16.54 3.13 -14.75
C GLN A 321 -17.18 3.59 -16.06
N LYS A 322 -18.47 3.30 -16.27
CA LYS A 322 -19.21 3.79 -17.45
C LYS A 322 -19.33 5.31 -17.43
N ALA A 323 -19.69 5.89 -16.29
CA ALA A 323 -19.79 7.34 -16.13
C ALA A 323 -18.43 8.03 -16.32
N TRP A 324 -17.37 7.45 -15.73
CA TRP A 324 -16.00 7.95 -15.89
C TRP A 324 -15.54 7.93 -17.36
N ARG A 325 -15.78 6.83 -18.09
CA ARG A 325 -15.45 6.75 -19.53
C ARG A 325 -16.28 7.72 -20.38
N ALA A 326 -17.54 7.97 -20.02
CA ALA A 326 -18.40 8.92 -20.71
C ALA A 326 -17.98 10.39 -20.49
N GLN A 327 -17.31 10.68 -19.37
CA GLN A 327 -16.87 12.02 -18.98
C GLN A 327 -15.37 12.26 -19.24
N ARG A 328 -14.76 11.57 -20.21
CA ARG A 328 -13.30 11.62 -20.46
C ARG A 328 -12.75 13.01 -20.81
N SER A 329 -13.60 13.97 -21.19
CA SER A 329 -13.23 15.38 -21.39
C SER A 329 -13.10 16.19 -20.09
N SER A 330 -13.61 15.66 -18.97
CA SER A 330 -13.49 16.24 -17.63
C SER A 330 -12.33 15.57 -16.89
N SER A 331 -11.45 16.36 -16.26
CA SER A 331 -10.29 15.91 -15.46
C SER A 331 -10.68 15.13 -14.18
N ARG A 332 -11.91 14.61 -14.08
CA ARG A 332 -12.41 13.93 -12.88
C ARG A 332 -11.81 12.53 -12.76
N SER A 333 -11.23 12.25 -11.61
CA SER A 333 -10.69 10.93 -11.28
C SER A 333 -11.82 9.91 -11.02
N LEU A 334 -11.51 8.61 -11.18
CA LEU A 334 -12.47 7.54 -10.89
C LEU A 334 -12.95 7.59 -9.43
N ASP A 335 -12.06 7.97 -8.50
CA ASP A 335 -12.35 8.08 -7.07
C ASP A 335 -13.43 9.14 -6.79
N GLN A 336 -13.39 10.28 -7.50
CA GLN A 336 -14.43 11.31 -7.41
C GLN A 336 -15.79 10.82 -7.94
N VAL A 337 -15.79 10.05 -9.02
CA VAL A 337 -17.02 9.44 -9.56
C VAL A 337 -17.58 8.40 -8.59
N MET A 338 -16.72 7.58 -7.98
CA MET A 338 -17.12 6.60 -6.98
C MET A 338 -17.68 7.26 -5.71
N ALA A 339 -17.06 8.34 -5.25
CA ALA A 339 -17.53 9.13 -4.11
C ALA A 339 -18.92 9.72 -4.37
N SER A 340 -19.11 10.40 -5.52
CA SER A 340 -20.40 11.01 -5.88
C SER A 340 -21.54 10.01 -6.09
N ARG A 341 -21.24 8.76 -6.44
CA ARG A 341 -22.23 7.66 -6.58
C ARG A 341 -22.48 6.89 -5.28
N GLY A 342 -21.91 7.36 -4.15
CA GLY A 342 -22.15 6.78 -2.84
C GLY A 342 -21.47 5.43 -2.60
N ILE A 343 -20.37 5.13 -3.30
CA ILE A 343 -19.58 3.91 -3.05
C ILE A 343 -19.02 3.91 -1.62
N ARG A 344 -18.56 5.06 -1.11
CA ARG A 344 -18.09 5.19 0.28
C ARG A 344 -19.10 4.64 1.30
N HIS A 345 -20.34 5.12 1.23
CA HIS A 345 -21.42 4.69 2.12
C HIS A 345 -21.71 3.20 1.96
N PHE A 346 -21.67 2.70 0.71
CA PHE A 346 -21.81 1.27 0.46
C PHE A 346 -20.71 0.47 1.14
N CYS A 347 -19.44 0.88 1.00
CA CYS A 347 -18.27 0.20 1.57
C CYS A 347 -18.29 0.20 3.11
N LEU A 348 -18.54 1.34 3.76
CA LEU A 348 -18.58 1.44 5.24
C LEU A 348 -19.64 0.54 5.89
N ILE A 349 -20.75 0.32 5.18
CA ILE A 349 -21.82 -0.57 5.67
C ILE A 349 -21.47 -2.02 5.34
N SER A 350 -20.95 -2.28 4.13
CA SER A 350 -20.58 -3.61 3.65
C SER A 350 -19.43 -4.22 4.44
N GLU A 351 -18.44 -3.42 4.85
CA GLU A 351 -17.32 -3.84 5.71
C GLU A 351 -17.81 -4.63 6.93
N ARG A 352 -18.86 -4.12 7.60
CA ARG A 352 -19.45 -4.75 8.79
C ARG A 352 -20.03 -6.13 8.50
N LEU A 353 -20.45 -6.40 7.26
CA LEU A 353 -21.09 -7.66 6.86
C LEU A 353 -20.09 -8.72 6.49
N VAL A 354 -19.05 -8.30 5.80
CA VAL A 354 -17.92 -9.18 5.52
C VAL A 354 -17.24 -9.58 6.82
N PHE A 355 -17.19 -8.69 7.81
CA PHE A 355 -16.70 -9.04 9.14
C PHE A 355 -17.49 -10.21 9.78
N PHE A 356 -18.82 -10.23 9.68
CA PHE A 356 -19.61 -11.39 10.15
C PHE A 356 -19.35 -12.66 9.34
N SER A 357 -19.05 -12.53 8.05
CA SER A 357 -18.68 -13.68 7.21
C SER A 357 -17.38 -14.32 7.71
N ILE A 358 -16.34 -13.50 7.95
CA ILE A 358 -15.07 -13.93 8.54
C ILE A 358 -15.28 -14.62 9.90
N LEU A 359 -16.05 -13.99 10.79
CA LEU A 359 -16.33 -14.57 12.09
C LEU A 359 -17.07 -15.91 11.96
N SER A 360 -18.04 -16.01 11.04
CA SER A 360 -18.77 -17.25 10.80
C SER A 360 -17.86 -18.37 10.26
N THR A 361 -16.87 -18.04 9.42
CA THR A 361 -15.89 -18.99 8.89
C THR A 361 -14.93 -19.48 9.98
N ILE A 362 -14.47 -18.58 10.85
CA ILE A 362 -13.65 -18.96 12.02
C ILE A 362 -14.43 -19.89 12.95
N ILE A 363 -15.69 -19.57 13.26
CA ILE A 363 -16.53 -20.39 14.13
C ILE A 363 -16.81 -21.75 13.49
N LEU A 364 -17.23 -21.78 12.22
CA LEU A 364 -17.51 -23.03 11.52
C LEU A 364 -16.25 -23.89 11.37
N GLY A 365 -15.10 -23.28 11.10
CA GLY A 365 -13.80 -23.94 11.05
C GLY A 365 -13.38 -24.53 12.39
N ALA A 366 -13.62 -23.83 13.49
CA ALA A 366 -13.33 -24.31 14.85
C ALA A 366 -14.24 -25.47 15.27
N VAL A 367 -15.55 -25.37 15.00
CA VAL A 367 -16.53 -26.42 15.32
C VAL A 367 -16.32 -27.66 14.43
N SER A 368 -15.91 -27.45 13.19
CA SER A 368 -15.68 -28.52 12.21
C SER A 368 -14.21 -28.93 12.12
N TRP A 369 -13.41 -28.67 13.15
CA TRP A 369 -11.97 -28.87 13.11
C TRP A 369 -11.61 -30.35 12.82
N GLN A 370 -10.78 -30.54 11.79
CA GLN A 370 -10.34 -31.84 11.29
C GLN A 370 -8.80 -31.86 11.15
N PRO A 371 -8.06 -32.27 12.20
CA PRO A 371 -6.61 -32.23 12.18
C PRO A 371 -5.97 -33.26 11.24
N SER A 372 -6.71 -34.28 10.81
CA SER A 372 -6.25 -35.32 9.87
C SER A 372 -6.62 -35.05 8.42
N ASN A 373 -7.49 -34.07 8.15
CA ASN A 373 -7.98 -33.80 6.80
C ASN A 373 -7.24 -32.60 6.19
N GLY A 374 -6.17 -32.87 5.43
CA GLY A 374 -5.37 -31.83 4.78
C GLY A 374 -6.16 -30.97 3.78
N LEU A 375 -7.21 -31.51 3.14
CA LEU A 375 -8.06 -30.74 2.22
C LEU A 375 -8.89 -29.69 2.97
N PHE A 376 -9.45 -30.06 4.13
CA PHE A 376 -10.18 -29.13 4.99
C PHE A 376 -9.28 -27.98 5.48
N LEU A 377 -8.08 -28.32 5.98
CA LEU A 377 -7.11 -27.34 6.46
C LEU A 377 -6.66 -26.39 5.34
N SER A 378 -6.42 -26.93 4.15
CA SER A 378 -6.05 -26.16 2.97
C SER A 378 -7.18 -25.22 2.52
N ALA A 379 -8.43 -25.71 2.46
CA ALA A 379 -9.58 -24.88 2.12
C ALA A 379 -9.79 -23.74 3.13
N LEU A 380 -9.67 -24.00 4.44
CA LEU A 380 -9.75 -22.97 5.48
C LEU A 380 -8.67 -21.89 5.30
N LEU A 381 -7.43 -22.31 4.97
CA LEU A 381 -6.31 -21.40 4.71
C LEU A 381 -6.50 -20.56 3.44
N VAL A 382 -7.31 -21.00 2.48
CA VAL A 382 -7.65 -20.21 1.29
C VAL A 382 -8.78 -19.22 1.59
N VAL A 383 -9.85 -19.66 2.25
CA VAL A 383 -11.04 -18.84 2.49
C VAL A 383 -10.71 -17.62 3.36
N LEU A 384 -9.96 -17.80 4.46
CA LEU A 384 -9.68 -16.72 5.41
C LEU A 384 -8.98 -15.49 4.76
N PRO A 385 -7.90 -15.65 3.96
CA PRO A 385 -7.33 -14.53 3.20
C PRO A 385 -8.26 -13.94 2.15
N LEU A 386 -9.11 -14.73 1.48
CA LEU A 386 -10.04 -14.21 0.46
C LEU A 386 -11.15 -13.33 1.06
N GLU A 387 -11.71 -13.75 2.19
CA GLU A 387 -12.66 -12.94 2.94
C GLU A 387 -11.99 -11.69 3.53
N SER A 388 -10.77 -11.83 4.07
CA SER A 388 -9.94 -10.72 4.53
C SER A 388 -9.68 -9.68 3.44
N LEU A 389 -9.37 -10.12 2.21
CA LEU A 389 -9.21 -9.23 1.07
C LEU A 389 -10.49 -8.46 0.77
N THR A 390 -11.63 -9.14 0.82
CA THR A 390 -12.93 -8.50 0.60
C THR A 390 -13.25 -7.48 1.69
N HIS A 391 -12.93 -7.80 2.95
CA HIS A 391 -13.06 -6.88 4.06
C HIS A 391 -12.12 -5.68 3.91
N GLY A 392 -10.85 -5.93 3.59
CA GLY A 392 -9.82 -4.91 3.36
C GLY A 392 -10.19 -3.95 2.22
N LEU A 393 -10.78 -4.46 1.14
CA LEU A 393 -11.29 -3.64 0.04
C LEU A 393 -12.35 -2.65 0.54
N PHE A 394 -13.34 -3.12 1.30
CA PHE A 394 -14.41 -2.24 1.80
C PHE A 394 -13.92 -1.29 2.90
N HIS A 395 -13.03 -1.74 3.77
CA HIS A 395 -12.43 -0.90 4.80
C HIS A 395 -11.65 0.26 4.19
N GLU A 396 -10.71 -0.05 3.29
CA GLU A 396 -9.83 0.94 2.66
C GLU A 396 -10.66 1.93 1.80
N LEU A 397 -11.54 1.43 0.93
CA LEU A 397 -12.39 2.29 0.09
C LEU A 397 -13.40 3.11 0.91
N GLY A 398 -13.95 2.55 1.99
CA GLY A 398 -14.83 3.27 2.89
C GLY A 398 -14.11 4.41 3.63
N SER A 399 -12.83 4.21 3.93
CA SER A 399 -11.98 5.18 4.62
C SER A 399 -11.43 6.28 3.71
N CYS A 400 -11.17 5.99 2.43
CA CYS A 400 -10.52 6.93 1.51
C CYS A 400 -11.45 7.61 0.51
N LEU A 401 -12.60 7.02 0.16
CA LEU A 401 -13.46 7.64 -0.86
C LEU A 401 -14.28 8.78 -0.28
N GLY A 402 -14.22 9.94 -0.92
CA GLY A 402 -15.09 11.08 -0.63
C GLY A 402 -14.57 11.98 0.49
N GLY A 403 -15.50 12.45 1.32
CA GLY A 403 -15.25 13.57 2.22
C GLY A 403 -15.34 14.91 1.50
N THR A 404 -15.50 15.96 2.28
CA THR A 404 -15.67 17.32 1.77
C THR A 404 -14.40 18.13 2.01
N CYS A 405 -13.98 18.88 1.00
CA CYS A 405 -12.82 19.75 1.08
C CYS A 405 -13.23 21.16 0.67
N VAL A 406 -12.74 22.15 1.41
CA VAL A 406 -12.87 23.56 1.04
C VAL A 406 -11.47 24.19 1.07
N GLY A 407 -11.18 25.03 0.08
CA GLY A 407 -9.88 25.66 -0.09
C GLY A 407 -9.98 27.18 0.00
N TYR A 408 -8.96 27.81 0.56
CA TYR A 408 -8.73 29.25 0.51
C TYR A 408 -7.30 29.50 0.06
N ALA A 409 -7.13 30.37 -0.93
CA ALA A 409 -5.82 30.71 -1.48
C ALA A 409 -5.54 32.20 -1.28
N LEU A 410 -4.42 32.51 -0.63
CA LEU A 410 -3.93 33.87 -0.45
C LEU A 410 -2.62 34.03 -1.22
N VAL A 411 -2.64 34.88 -2.24
CA VAL A 411 -1.47 35.10 -3.12
C VAL A 411 -1.08 36.58 -3.05
N ILE A 412 0.12 36.84 -2.53
CA ILE A 412 0.68 38.19 -2.33
C ILE A 412 2.06 38.26 -2.99
N PRO A 413 2.13 38.48 -4.31
CA PRO A 413 3.37 38.35 -5.08
C PRO A 413 4.28 39.58 -5.04
N THR A 414 3.86 40.71 -4.45
CA THR A 414 4.46 42.03 -4.71
C THR A 414 5.14 42.70 -3.51
N ALA A 415 5.19 42.08 -2.33
CA ALA A 415 5.74 42.72 -1.13
C ALA A 415 7.16 42.22 -0.82
N PHE A 416 8.17 42.72 -1.53
CA PHE A 416 9.56 42.43 -1.16
C PHE A 416 9.88 43.12 0.17
N CYS A 417 10.15 42.34 1.21
CA CYS A 417 10.77 42.86 2.43
C CYS A 417 12.29 42.84 2.24
N SER A 418 12.95 43.99 2.38
CA SER A 418 14.40 44.07 2.62
C SER A 418 14.80 43.10 3.75
N ALA A 419 16.08 42.72 3.84
CA ALA A 419 16.63 42.00 4.99
C ALA A 419 16.30 42.68 6.35
N ASP A 420 15.99 43.98 6.32
CA ASP A 420 15.60 44.81 7.46
C ASP A 420 14.07 44.97 7.64
N GLY A 421 13.24 44.31 6.82
CA GLY A 421 11.77 44.33 6.94
C GLY A 421 11.05 45.51 6.29
N GLN A 422 11.76 46.39 5.57
CA GLN A 422 11.16 47.51 4.84
C GLN A 422 10.58 47.07 3.48
N PRO A 423 9.38 47.55 3.08
CA PRO A 423 8.77 47.23 1.80
C PRO A 423 9.49 47.97 0.66
N THR A 424 10.03 47.23 -0.31
CA THR A 424 10.64 47.79 -1.52
C THR A 424 9.82 47.39 -2.75
N LEU A 425 9.46 48.36 -3.60
CA LEU A 425 8.74 48.09 -4.85
C LEU A 425 9.67 47.33 -5.82
N LEU A 426 9.19 46.19 -6.31
CA LEU A 426 9.87 45.42 -7.37
C LEU A 426 9.91 46.22 -8.69
N PRO A 427 10.95 46.04 -9.52
CA PRO A 427 10.98 46.58 -10.88
C PRO A 427 9.74 46.15 -11.68
N PRO A 428 9.17 47.02 -12.52
CA PRO A 428 7.91 46.76 -13.23
C PRO A 428 7.95 45.49 -14.10
N GLU A 429 9.10 45.12 -14.66
CA GLU A 429 9.28 43.89 -15.44
C GLU A 429 9.15 42.62 -14.61
N GLN A 430 9.71 42.61 -13.39
CA GLN A 430 9.61 41.48 -12.45
C GLN A 430 8.19 41.37 -11.87
N VAL A 431 7.54 42.51 -11.60
CA VAL A 431 6.13 42.56 -11.19
C VAL A 431 5.23 41.99 -12.29
N GLN A 432 5.51 42.30 -13.56
CA GLN A 432 4.73 41.78 -14.68
C GLN A 432 4.91 40.26 -14.87
N GLN A 433 6.14 39.75 -14.72
CA GLN A 433 6.41 38.30 -14.75
C GLN A 433 5.74 37.55 -13.59
N LEU A 434 5.86 38.07 -12.36
CA LEU A 434 5.21 37.50 -11.17
C LEU A 434 3.68 37.56 -11.27
N ASN A 435 3.12 38.65 -11.80
CA ASN A 435 1.69 38.77 -12.05
C ASN A 435 1.22 37.75 -13.09
N MET A 436 1.93 37.55 -14.20
CA MET A 436 1.57 36.56 -15.22
C MET A 436 1.61 35.12 -14.67
N ARG A 437 2.64 34.77 -13.89
CA ARG A 437 2.73 33.45 -13.21
C ARG A 437 1.61 33.26 -12.20
N SER A 438 1.39 34.25 -11.33
CA SER A 438 0.36 34.18 -10.30
C SER A 438 -1.05 34.10 -10.90
N THR A 439 -1.30 34.83 -12.01
CA THR A 439 -2.58 34.76 -12.73
C THR A 439 -2.79 33.41 -13.41
N GLY A 440 -1.72 32.76 -13.88
CA GLY A 440 -1.77 31.37 -14.37
C GLY A 440 -2.20 30.36 -13.29
N MET A 441 -1.88 30.62 -12.02
CA MET A 441 -2.27 29.78 -10.88
C MET A 441 -3.74 29.94 -10.45
N LEU A 442 -4.41 31.05 -10.83
CA LEU A 442 -5.74 31.43 -10.36
C LEU A 442 -6.93 30.74 -11.07
N ASN A 443 -6.69 29.99 -12.15
CA ASN A 443 -7.76 29.68 -13.11
C ASN A 443 -8.77 28.60 -12.68
N ASN A 444 -8.85 28.21 -11.39
CA ASN A 444 -9.76 27.14 -10.93
C ASN A 444 -10.17 27.15 -9.43
N THR A 445 -10.05 28.25 -8.68
CA THR A 445 -10.32 28.25 -7.23
C THR A 445 -11.49 29.13 -6.79
N PHE A 446 -12.40 28.55 -6.00
CA PHE A 446 -13.38 29.31 -5.20
C PHE A 446 -12.65 29.94 -4.02
N GLY A 447 -12.63 31.27 -3.93
CA GLY A 447 -12.09 32.01 -2.79
C GLY A 447 -10.58 32.25 -2.82
N CYS A 448 -10.06 32.76 -3.94
CA CYS A 448 -8.71 33.30 -3.97
C CYS A 448 -8.72 34.82 -3.73
N ASP A 449 -8.00 35.29 -2.71
CA ASP A 449 -7.70 36.70 -2.55
C ASP A 449 -6.31 36.97 -3.15
N TYR A 450 -6.30 37.74 -4.24
CA TYR A 450 -5.10 38.21 -4.93
C TYR A 450 -4.91 39.69 -4.66
N SER A 451 -3.77 40.09 -4.07
CA SER A 451 -3.48 41.50 -3.81
C SER A 451 -2.08 41.87 -4.23
N THR A 452 -1.98 42.86 -5.13
CA THR A 452 -0.72 43.48 -5.55
C THR A 452 -0.31 44.65 -4.65
N SER A 453 -1.21 45.16 -3.80
CA SER A 453 -0.93 46.25 -2.85
C SER A 453 -0.66 45.77 -1.42
N GLY A 454 -0.58 44.46 -1.21
CA GLY A 454 -0.53 43.83 0.11
C GLY A 454 -1.91 43.72 0.76
N VAL A 455 -1.99 42.98 1.87
CA VAL A 455 -3.22 42.75 2.67
C VAL A 455 -2.90 43.03 4.13
N THR A 456 -3.78 43.71 4.88
CA THR A 456 -3.58 44.00 6.31
C THR A 456 -3.87 42.78 7.18
N LEU A 457 -3.33 42.73 8.41
CA LEU A 457 -3.57 41.62 9.35
C LEU A 457 -5.05 41.46 9.69
N GLU A 458 -5.77 42.55 9.90
CA GLU A 458 -7.21 42.52 10.21
C GLU A 458 -8.03 41.88 9.08
N ALA A 459 -7.70 42.20 7.83
CA ALA A 459 -8.39 41.65 6.67
C ALA A 459 -8.13 40.14 6.54
N VAL A 460 -6.87 39.70 6.72
CA VAL A 460 -6.50 38.27 6.72
C VAL A 460 -7.23 37.53 7.85
N LEU A 461 -7.20 38.04 9.07
CA LEU A 461 -7.86 37.42 10.23
C LEU A 461 -9.37 37.31 10.03
N THR A 462 -10.01 38.35 9.49
CA THR A 462 -11.46 38.35 9.23
C THR A 462 -11.83 37.30 8.18
N LYS A 463 -11.08 37.24 7.08
CA LYS A 463 -11.28 36.25 6.02
C LYS A 463 -11.04 34.83 6.52
N LEU A 464 -9.94 34.58 7.22
CA LEU A 464 -9.66 33.27 7.80
C LEU A 464 -10.71 32.83 8.80
N ARG A 465 -11.21 33.74 9.68
CA ARG A 465 -12.33 33.41 10.56
C ARG A 465 -13.56 32.96 9.78
N SER A 466 -13.95 33.70 8.75
CA SER A 466 -15.11 33.35 7.93
C SER A 466 -14.93 32.02 7.19
N PHE A 467 -13.74 31.78 6.63
CA PHE A 467 -13.39 30.54 5.94
C PHE A 467 -13.42 29.33 6.89
N LEU A 468 -12.82 29.48 8.07
CA LEU A 468 -12.81 28.45 9.11
C LEU A 468 -14.18 28.25 9.78
N GLU A 469 -15.22 28.98 9.41
CA GLU A 469 -16.60 28.76 9.85
C GLU A 469 -17.49 28.12 8.78
N LEU A 470 -16.97 27.96 7.55
CA LEU A 470 -17.72 27.38 6.43
C LEU A 470 -18.22 25.97 6.72
N ARG A 471 -19.44 25.68 6.27
CA ARG A 471 -20.13 24.40 6.39
C ARG A 471 -20.64 23.97 5.03
N THR A 472 -20.88 22.67 4.87
CA THR A 472 -21.54 22.13 3.68
C THR A 472 -23.00 22.58 3.64
N GLU A 473 -23.62 22.50 2.46
CA GLU A 473 -25.03 22.88 2.26
C GLU A 473 -25.98 22.09 3.17
N ASP A 474 -25.64 20.84 3.49
CA ASP A 474 -26.39 19.95 4.37
C ASP A 474 -26.20 20.25 5.88
N GLY A 475 -25.36 21.23 6.23
CA GLY A 475 -25.13 21.68 7.62
C GLY A 475 -23.85 21.24 8.35
N PRO A 476 -23.20 20.07 8.11
CA PRO A 476 -21.95 19.73 8.78
C PRO A 476 -20.76 20.59 8.30
N ARG A 477 -19.70 20.66 9.11
CA ARG A 477 -18.43 21.29 8.67
C ARG A 477 -17.75 20.44 7.59
N HIS A 478 -16.89 21.08 6.80
CA HIS A 478 -16.06 20.35 5.86
C HIS A 478 -15.09 19.41 6.59
N ASP A 479 -14.81 18.25 6.00
CA ASP A 479 -13.85 17.28 6.56
C ASP A 479 -12.42 17.88 6.54
N THR A 480 -12.05 18.53 5.44
CA THR A 480 -10.73 19.15 5.25
C THR A 480 -10.84 20.61 4.87
N TYR A 481 -10.04 21.44 5.53
CA TYR A 481 -9.78 22.83 5.15
C TYR A 481 -8.37 22.92 4.57
N LEU A 482 -8.24 23.48 3.38
CA LEU A 482 -6.96 23.70 2.71
C LEU A 482 -6.67 25.21 2.68
N ILE A 483 -5.54 25.63 3.22
CA ILE A 483 -5.05 26.99 3.11
C ILE A 483 -3.81 26.97 2.23
N PHE A 484 -3.86 27.68 1.11
CA PHE A 484 -2.71 27.89 0.24
C PHE A 484 -2.20 29.32 0.45
N TYR A 485 -0.90 29.48 0.65
CA TYR A 485 -0.26 30.78 0.71
C TYR A 485 0.96 30.81 -0.21
N SER A 486 1.02 31.84 -1.04
CA SER A 486 2.20 32.17 -1.83
C SER A 486 2.53 33.65 -1.66
N GLY A 487 3.75 33.94 -1.22
CA GLY A 487 4.19 35.30 -0.91
C GLY A 487 5.45 35.34 -0.04
N HIS A 488 5.86 36.55 0.32
CA HIS A 488 7.08 36.76 1.10
C HIS A 488 6.89 36.43 2.59
N THR A 489 7.95 35.91 3.20
CA THR A 489 7.96 35.48 4.60
C THR A 489 9.19 36.01 5.32
N HIS A 490 9.04 36.28 6.62
CA HIS A 490 10.18 36.71 7.45
C HIS A 490 11.18 35.57 7.66
N LYS A 491 12.47 35.87 7.48
CA LYS A 491 13.57 34.92 7.71
C LYS A 491 13.54 34.39 9.14
N GLY A 492 13.82 33.10 9.30
CA GLY A 492 13.88 32.42 10.60
C GLY A 492 12.52 32.01 11.19
N THR A 493 11.46 32.81 11.03
CA THR A 493 10.13 32.48 11.59
C THR A 493 9.16 31.90 10.56
N GLY A 494 9.32 32.23 9.28
CA GLY A 494 8.37 31.86 8.22
C GLY A 494 7.03 32.61 8.31
N SER A 495 6.92 33.63 9.16
CA SER A 495 5.70 34.43 9.32
C SER A 495 5.37 35.17 8.02
N TRP A 496 4.09 35.23 7.64
CA TRP A 496 3.67 35.90 6.42
C TRP A 496 3.87 37.40 6.55
N ALA A 497 4.53 38.01 5.56
CA ALA A 497 4.71 39.46 5.51
C ALA A 497 3.42 40.10 4.97
N LEU A 498 2.85 41.03 5.75
CA LEU A 498 1.60 41.71 5.42
C LEU A 498 1.82 43.22 5.22
N ALA A 499 0.79 43.90 4.70
CA ALA A 499 0.84 45.35 4.54
C ALA A 499 0.93 46.03 5.92
N GLY A 500 1.75 47.08 6.03
CA GLY A 500 1.88 47.88 7.26
C GLY A 500 2.90 47.38 8.28
N VAL A 501 3.91 46.58 7.87
CA VAL A 501 4.94 46.00 8.76
C VAL A 501 4.38 44.95 9.73
N GLU A 502 3.10 44.60 9.57
CA GLU A 502 2.47 43.53 10.33
C GLU A 502 2.89 42.15 9.80
N SER A 503 2.90 41.15 10.68
CA SER A 503 3.20 39.77 10.30
C SER A 503 2.17 38.83 10.88
N PHE A 504 1.82 37.80 10.11
CA PHE A 504 0.90 36.75 10.56
C PHE A 504 1.68 35.49 10.95
N HIS A 505 1.49 35.07 12.20
CA HIS A 505 2.23 33.97 12.80
C HIS A 505 1.42 32.67 12.74
N LEU A 506 2.13 31.53 12.65
CA LEU A 506 1.51 30.21 12.72
C LEU A 506 0.68 30.02 14.00
N GLY A 507 1.17 30.50 15.15
CA GLY A 507 0.45 30.44 16.43
C GLY A 507 -0.95 31.04 16.36
N GLN A 508 -1.11 32.19 15.69
CA GLN A 508 -2.41 32.83 15.51
C GLN A 508 -3.35 31.95 14.68
N LEU A 509 -2.88 31.40 13.55
CA LEU A 509 -3.67 30.48 12.72
C LEU A 509 -4.15 29.27 13.51
N LEU A 510 -3.26 28.69 14.33
CA LEU A 510 -3.54 27.50 15.11
C LEU A 510 -4.50 27.76 16.26
N GLU A 511 -4.44 28.93 16.89
CA GLU A 511 -5.42 29.34 17.90
C GLU A 511 -6.80 29.52 17.27
N LEU A 512 -6.90 30.22 16.12
CA LEU A 512 -8.15 30.31 15.37
C LEU A 512 -8.68 28.92 14.99
N TRP A 513 -7.81 28.02 14.53
CA TRP A 513 -8.21 26.66 14.18
C TRP A 513 -8.73 25.88 15.39
N LYS A 514 -8.04 25.93 16.53
CA LYS A 514 -8.47 25.27 17.77
C LYS A 514 -9.81 25.81 18.26
N GLU A 515 -10.01 27.13 18.20
CA GLU A 515 -11.26 27.78 18.57
C GLU A 515 -12.41 27.31 17.67
N LYS A 516 -12.23 27.40 16.34
CA LYS A 516 -13.32 27.09 15.39
C LYS A 516 -13.58 25.60 15.24
N ASN A 517 -12.57 24.76 15.39
CA ASN A 517 -12.69 23.30 15.30
C ASN A 517 -13.01 22.64 16.66
N ALA A 518 -13.24 23.41 17.73
CA ALA A 518 -13.60 22.86 19.03
C ALA A 518 -14.89 22.02 18.95
N GLY A 519 -14.84 20.78 19.43
CA GLY A 519 -15.98 19.84 19.37
C GLY A 519 -16.22 19.23 17.97
N HIS A 520 -15.38 19.55 16.99
CA HIS A 520 -15.45 19.01 15.63
C HIS A 520 -14.19 18.17 15.31
N CYS A 521 -14.32 17.27 14.34
CA CYS A 521 -13.24 16.38 13.90
C CYS A 521 -12.78 16.73 12.48
N SER A 522 -12.71 18.02 12.11
CA SER A 522 -12.13 18.43 10.83
C SER A 522 -10.60 18.49 10.91
N ARG A 523 -9.92 18.47 9.76
CA ARG A 523 -8.46 18.65 9.64
C ARG A 523 -8.09 19.86 8.79
N LEU A 524 -6.89 20.40 9.02
CA LEU A 524 -6.33 21.54 8.31
C LEU A 524 -5.05 21.14 7.56
N ILE A 525 -4.97 21.50 6.28
CA ILE A 525 -3.76 21.35 5.46
C ILE A 525 -3.32 22.75 5.04
N ILE A 526 -2.05 23.07 5.29
CA ILE A 526 -1.44 24.34 4.91
C ILE A 526 -0.42 24.05 3.80
N VAL A 527 -0.52 24.73 2.67
CA VAL A 527 0.43 24.62 1.56
C VAL A 527 1.12 25.96 1.40
N LEU A 528 2.45 25.97 1.51
CA LEU A 528 3.28 27.17 1.54
C LEU A 528 4.23 27.15 0.34
N ASP A 529 4.03 28.06 -0.59
CA ASP A 529 5.00 28.39 -1.63
C ASP A 529 5.70 29.68 -1.25
N THR A 530 6.71 29.55 -0.37
CA THR A 530 7.42 30.65 0.27
C THR A 530 8.89 30.29 0.46
N GLU A 531 9.78 31.28 0.41
CA GLU A 531 11.22 31.08 0.66
C GLU A 531 11.55 30.46 2.03
N ASN A 532 10.80 30.80 3.09
CA ASN A 532 11.05 30.35 4.47
C ASN A 532 9.90 29.47 5.02
N SER A 533 9.53 28.40 4.32
CA SER A 533 8.41 27.52 4.73
C SER A 533 8.76 26.50 5.85
N LEU A 534 10.04 26.12 5.96
CA LEU A 534 10.51 25.05 6.85
C LEU A 534 10.25 25.27 8.37
N PRO A 535 10.31 26.49 8.93
CA PRO A 535 9.97 26.72 10.33
C PRO A 535 8.56 26.23 10.68
N TRP A 536 7.55 26.54 9.85
CA TRP A 536 6.17 26.12 10.06
C TRP A 536 6.03 24.60 9.95
N VAL A 537 6.72 23.97 8.99
CA VAL A 537 6.77 22.52 8.82
C VAL A 537 7.33 21.82 10.08
N LYS A 538 8.41 22.36 10.66
CA LYS A 538 9.04 21.82 11.88
C LYS A 538 8.17 22.01 13.12
N GLU A 539 7.50 23.16 13.24
CA GLU A 539 6.62 23.46 14.37
C GLU A 539 5.37 22.56 14.37
N ILE A 540 4.73 22.36 13.22
CA ILE A 540 3.57 21.48 13.07
C ILE A 540 3.88 20.03 13.47
N ARG A 541 5.11 19.56 13.18
CA ARG A 541 5.56 18.22 13.58
C ARG A 541 5.58 18.02 15.10
N ARG A 542 5.77 19.10 15.87
CA ARG A 542 5.83 19.07 17.34
C ARG A 542 4.46 19.16 18.00
N MET A 543 3.43 19.57 17.25
CA MET A 543 2.11 19.85 17.79
C MET A 543 1.33 18.60 18.20
N GLU A 544 0.54 18.77 19.27
CA GLU A 544 -0.40 17.79 19.79
C GLU A 544 -1.84 18.34 19.82
N GLY A 545 -2.81 17.44 19.85
CA GLY A 545 -4.21 17.77 20.09
C GLY A 545 -5.02 18.29 18.90
N VAL A 546 -4.42 18.45 17.71
CA VAL A 546 -5.10 18.89 16.48
C VAL A 546 -4.63 18.10 15.26
N TYR A 547 -5.50 17.98 14.24
CA TYR A 547 -5.18 17.37 12.95
C TYR A 547 -4.73 18.44 11.96
N VAL A 548 -3.43 18.74 11.95
CA VAL A 548 -2.83 19.75 11.06
C VAL A 548 -1.65 19.14 10.29
N ALA A 549 -1.52 19.52 9.03
CA ALA A 549 -0.37 19.25 8.19
C ALA A 549 0.11 20.53 7.48
N ALA A 550 1.41 20.63 7.22
CA ALA A 550 1.99 21.63 6.34
C ALA A 550 2.84 21.00 5.25
N GLN A 551 2.69 21.52 4.04
CA GLN A 551 3.56 21.30 2.90
C GLN A 551 4.33 22.60 2.65
N GLY A 552 5.65 22.49 2.51
CA GLY A 552 6.51 23.59 2.11
C GLY A 552 7.59 23.14 1.13
N ALA A 553 8.40 24.09 0.70
CA ALA A 553 9.58 23.86 -0.12
C ALA A 553 10.77 24.71 0.34
N GLU A 554 11.95 24.22 0.01
CA GLU A 554 13.23 24.90 0.09
C GLU A 554 13.75 25.11 -1.34
N LEU A 555 13.98 26.38 -1.70
CA LEU A 555 14.48 26.79 -3.00
C LEU A 555 16.00 26.95 -2.90
N SER A 556 16.75 26.00 -3.46
CA SER A 556 18.21 25.97 -3.33
C SER A 556 18.89 26.84 -4.40
N VAL A 557 19.37 28.01 -4.02
CA VAL A 557 20.13 28.93 -4.91
C VAL A 557 21.55 28.42 -5.21
N THR A 558 22.11 27.55 -4.37
CA THR A 558 23.52 27.09 -4.42
C THR A 558 23.82 25.95 -5.39
N ARG A 559 22.81 25.38 -6.08
CA ARG A 559 22.96 24.19 -6.94
C ARG A 559 22.66 24.45 -8.41
N VAL A 560 22.73 25.72 -8.84
CA VAL A 560 22.49 26.09 -10.24
C VAL A 560 23.78 25.87 -11.03
N ASP A 561 23.70 25.04 -12.06
CA ASP A 561 24.76 24.90 -13.08
C ASP A 561 24.93 26.27 -13.77
N PRO A 562 26.11 26.92 -13.75
CA PRO A 562 26.28 28.29 -14.24
C PRO A 562 25.93 28.48 -15.72
N GLU A 563 25.82 27.40 -16.50
CA GLU A 563 25.43 27.42 -17.92
C GLU A 563 23.91 27.26 -18.16
N GLY A 564 23.13 26.84 -17.14
CA GLY A 564 21.72 26.41 -17.28
C GLY A 564 20.63 27.43 -16.90
N GLY A 565 20.98 28.61 -16.37
CA GLY A 565 20.13 29.80 -16.36
C GLY A 565 18.88 29.86 -15.45
N ASP A 566 18.32 28.76 -14.94
CA ASP A 566 17.05 28.82 -14.18
C ASP A 566 17.27 28.82 -12.65
N ILE A 567 17.31 30.02 -12.06
CA ILE A 567 17.23 30.23 -10.60
C ILE A 567 15.81 29.85 -10.15
N PRO A 568 15.63 28.99 -9.12
CA PRO A 568 14.30 28.64 -8.64
C PRO A 568 13.60 29.86 -8.03
N LEU A 569 12.39 30.14 -8.49
CA LEU A 569 11.56 31.29 -8.12
C LEU A 569 10.28 30.83 -7.41
N LEU A 570 9.65 31.77 -6.69
CA LEU A 570 8.31 31.58 -6.14
C LEU A 570 7.33 31.14 -7.25
N GLY A 571 6.54 30.11 -6.98
CA GLY A 571 5.65 29.48 -7.96
C GLY A 571 6.19 28.18 -8.57
N ASP A 572 7.51 27.95 -8.57
CA ASP A 572 8.09 26.72 -9.14
C ASP A 572 7.74 25.48 -8.31
N PHE A 573 7.69 25.63 -6.99
CA PHE A 573 7.16 24.57 -6.14
C PHE A 573 5.69 24.27 -6.46
N THR A 574 4.84 25.30 -6.56
CA THR A 574 3.42 25.06 -6.81
C THR A 574 3.18 24.44 -8.18
N SER A 575 3.91 24.83 -9.23
CA SER A 575 3.76 24.24 -10.56
C SER A 575 4.12 22.76 -10.57
N GLU A 576 5.27 22.38 -10.00
CA GLU A 576 5.70 20.98 -9.88
C GLU A 576 4.76 20.16 -8.99
N TRP A 577 4.30 20.74 -7.87
CA TRP A 577 3.41 20.07 -6.92
C TRP A 577 2.00 19.85 -7.49
N VAL A 578 1.46 20.84 -8.20
CA VAL A 578 0.17 20.72 -8.90
C VAL A 578 0.28 19.70 -10.02
N GLU A 579 1.35 19.73 -10.82
CA GLU A 579 1.57 18.75 -11.89
C GLU A 579 1.63 17.33 -11.32
N PHE A 580 2.36 17.12 -10.22
CA PHE A 580 2.45 15.82 -9.55
C PHE A 580 1.10 15.32 -8.99
N ASN A 581 0.27 16.22 -8.45
CA ASN A 581 -1.01 15.83 -7.85
C ASN A 581 -2.15 15.69 -8.88
N CYS A 582 -2.11 16.48 -9.95
CA CYS A 582 -3.20 16.58 -10.92
C CYS A 582 -2.94 15.79 -12.21
N ASN A 583 -1.68 15.56 -12.59
CA ASN A 583 -1.33 14.80 -13.78
C ASN A 583 -0.91 13.36 -13.41
N PRO A 584 -1.73 12.34 -13.69
CA PRO A 584 -1.38 10.93 -13.42
C PRO A 584 -0.21 10.42 -14.27
N ASP A 585 0.13 11.10 -15.37
CA ASP A 585 1.21 10.76 -16.28
C ASP A 585 2.50 11.58 -16.01
N SER A 586 2.57 12.33 -14.89
CA SER A 586 3.77 13.11 -14.56
C SER A 586 4.97 12.20 -14.28
N ASP A 587 6.12 12.50 -14.88
CA ASP A 587 7.39 11.83 -14.58
C ASP A 587 8.12 12.44 -13.36
N THR A 588 7.52 13.42 -12.69
CA THR A 588 8.13 14.14 -11.57
C THR A 588 8.42 13.22 -10.38
N GLN A 589 9.70 12.97 -10.09
CA GLN A 589 10.16 12.27 -8.88
C GLN A 589 10.77 13.24 -7.87
N TRP A 590 10.07 13.41 -6.74
CA TRP A 590 10.55 14.25 -5.63
C TRP A 590 11.85 13.73 -4.99
N SER A 591 12.15 12.43 -5.13
CA SER A 591 13.34 11.75 -4.60
C SER A 591 14.62 11.91 -5.44
N ASP A 592 14.56 12.60 -6.59
CA ASP A 592 15.70 12.71 -7.49
C ASP A 592 16.80 13.58 -6.89
N LYS A 593 18.05 13.11 -6.97
CA LYS A 593 19.21 13.87 -6.49
C LYS A 593 19.50 15.03 -7.46
N GLY A 594 19.71 16.23 -6.90
CA GLY A 594 20.10 17.42 -7.68
C GLY A 594 18.96 18.37 -8.04
N ARG A 595 17.74 18.16 -7.53
CA ARG A 595 16.62 19.11 -7.72
C ARG A 595 16.94 20.49 -7.13
N THR A 596 16.51 21.53 -7.84
CA THR A 596 16.58 22.94 -7.41
C THR A 596 15.48 23.28 -6.38
N VAL A 597 14.32 22.63 -6.50
CA VAL A 597 13.19 22.71 -5.57
C VAL A 597 13.12 21.44 -4.72
N MET A 598 13.31 21.58 -3.42
CA MET A 598 13.23 20.48 -2.45
C MET A 598 11.94 20.61 -1.63
N ALA A 599 11.07 19.60 -1.69
CA ALA A 599 9.83 19.63 -0.93
C ALA A 599 10.01 19.05 0.47
N ALA A 600 9.30 19.60 1.45
CA ALA A 600 9.25 19.08 2.81
C ALA A 600 7.85 19.20 3.38
N TYR A 601 7.41 18.17 4.11
CA TYR A 601 6.13 18.23 4.82
C TYR A 601 6.28 17.89 6.31
N GLY A 602 5.28 18.35 7.07
CA GLY A 602 5.18 18.15 8.51
C GLY A 602 3.75 17.83 8.87
N VAL A 603 3.55 16.81 9.71
CA VAL A 603 2.24 16.43 10.22
C VAL A 603 2.25 16.41 11.74
N SER A 604 1.14 16.86 12.32
CA SER A 604 0.88 16.76 13.77
C SER A 604 0.94 15.31 14.27
N LYS A 605 1.27 15.11 15.56
CA LYS A 605 1.47 13.76 16.13
C LYS A 605 0.26 12.83 16.04
N ARG A 606 -0.95 13.40 15.97
CA ARG A 606 -2.22 12.65 15.87
C ARG A 606 -2.79 12.59 14.46
N TRP A 607 -2.07 13.09 13.45
CA TRP A 607 -2.55 13.11 12.06
C TRP A 607 -3.12 11.76 11.58
N SER A 608 -2.46 10.65 11.94
CA SER A 608 -2.88 9.29 11.55
C SER A 608 -4.18 8.79 12.18
N ASP A 609 -4.71 9.45 13.21
CA ASP A 609 -5.96 9.05 13.86
C ASP A 609 -7.20 9.65 13.20
N TYR A 610 -7.00 10.59 12.27
CA TYR A 610 -8.08 11.26 11.59
C TYR A 610 -8.97 10.27 10.81
N THR A 611 -10.28 10.43 10.94
CA THR A 611 -11.27 9.64 10.21
C THR A 611 -12.38 10.57 9.71
N LEU A 612 -12.83 10.35 8.48
CA LEU A 612 -13.94 11.08 7.89
C LEU A 612 -15.25 10.76 8.63
N HIS A 613 -16.23 11.67 8.53
CA HIS A 613 -17.53 11.50 9.21
C HIS A 613 -18.21 10.16 8.88
N LEU A 614 -18.61 9.39 9.90
CA LEU A 614 -19.19 8.05 9.73
C LEU A 614 -20.71 8.10 9.52
N PRO A 615 -21.31 7.12 8.81
CA PRO A 615 -22.76 7.05 8.61
C PRO A 615 -23.51 6.79 9.92
N THR A 616 -24.70 7.38 10.03
CA THR A 616 -25.59 7.23 11.19
C THR A 616 -26.35 5.89 11.15
N GLY A 617 -26.94 5.46 12.27
CA GLY A 617 -27.73 4.22 12.33
C GLY A 617 -28.94 4.22 11.38
N SER A 618 -29.55 5.39 11.12
CA SER A 618 -30.60 5.56 10.11
C SER A 618 -30.11 5.31 8.69
N ASP A 619 -28.88 5.73 8.38
CA ASP A 619 -28.28 5.51 7.05
C ASP A 619 -28.06 4.02 6.78
N VAL A 620 -27.62 3.28 7.81
CA VAL A 620 -27.48 1.82 7.76
C VAL A 620 -28.82 1.15 7.48
N ALA A 621 -29.88 1.52 8.21
CA ALA A 621 -31.20 0.95 8.03
C ALA A 621 -31.79 1.26 6.63
N LYS A 622 -31.60 2.48 6.13
CA LYS A 622 -32.03 2.88 4.78
C LYS A 622 -31.27 2.09 3.72
N HIS A 623 -29.95 1.98 3.84
CA HIS A 623 -29.12 1.21 2.91
C HIS A 623 -29.60 -0.24 2.80
N TRP A 624 -29.90 -0.86 3.95
CA TRP A 624 -30.33 -2.25 4.00
C TRP A 624 -31.65 -2.49 3.28
N LYS A 625 -32.62 -1.60 3.49
CA LYS A 625 -33.93 -1.67 2.84
C LYS A 625 -33.86 -1.57 1.32
N THR A 626 -32.86 -0.84 0.81
CA THR A 626 -32.70 -0.60 -0.64
C THR A 626 -31.93 -1.70 -1.35
N HIS A 627 -30.94 -2.33 -0.71
CA HIS A 627 -29.99 -3.23 -1.39
C HIS A 627 -30.16 -4.71 -1.03
N PHE A 628 -30.82 -5.02 0.09
CA PHE A 628 -30.91 -6.39 0.61
C PHE A 628 -32.37 -6.83 0.81
N PRO A 629 -32.66 -8.13 0.63
CA PRO A 629 -34.00 -8.68 0.83
C PRO A 629 -34.40 -8.65 2.32
N LYS A 630 -35.71 -8.63 2.58
CA LYS A 630 -36.27 -8.53 3.95
C LYS A 630 -35.78 -9.63 4.90
N VAL A 631 -35.44 -10.80 4.38
CA VAL A 631 -34.97 -11.96 5.16
C VAL A 631 -33.65 -11.67 5.90
N THR A 632 -32.83 -10.73 5.43
CA THR A 632 -31.52 -10.41 6.05
C THR A 632 -31.60 -9.31 7.11
N TYR A 633 -32.79 -8.78 7.40
CA TYR A 633 -32.97 -7.65 8.33
C TYR A 633 -32.55 -7.94 9.78
N PRO A 634 -32.67 -9.17 10.33
CA PRO A 634 -32.12 -9.48 11.65
C PRO A 634 -30.63 -9.17 11.78
N MET A 635 -29.86 -9.30 10.69
CA MET A 635 -28.42 -8.98 10.67
C MET A 635 -28.16 -7.48 10.84
N VAL A 636 -29.11 -6.60 10.50
CA VAL A 636 -29.02 -5.15 10.75
C VAL A 636 -28.99 -4.87 12.24
N HIS A 637 -29.87 -5.54 12.98
CA HIS A 637 -29.93 -5.38 14.44
C HIS A 637 -28.66 -5.91 15.10
N LEU A 638 -28.16 -7.06 14.65
CA LEU A 638 -26.91 -7.63 15.14
C LEU A 638 -25.71 -6.72 14.83
N SER A 639 -25.63 -6.18 13.61
CA SER A 639 -24.59 -5.24 13.19
C SER A 639 -24.61 -3.95 14.02
N ASN A 640 -25.78 -3.35 14.21
CA ASN A 640 -25.94 -2.15 15.03
C ASN A 640 -25.59 -2.40 16.51
N TRP A 641 -25.96 -3.57 17.04
CA TRP A 641 -25.63 -3.97 18.41
C TRP A 641 -24.12 -4.18 18.61
N CYS A 642 -23.45 -4.92 17.72
CA CYS A 642 -22.00 -5.10 17.76
C CYS A 642 -21.23 -3.77 17.62
N CYS A 643 -21.74 -2.82 16.83
CA CYS A 643 -21.17 -1.47 16.75
C CYS A 643 -21.26 -0.70 18.07
N GLY A 644 -22.35 -0.86 18.82
CA GLY A 644 -22.49 -0.25 20.16
C GLY A 644 -21.51 -0.82 21.19
N LEU A 645 -21.05 -2.06 20.99
CA LEU A 645 -20.18 -2.78 21.92
C LEU A 645 -18.67 -2.52 21.73
N ASN A 646 -18.26 -1.87 20.63
CA ASN A 646 -16.86 -1.51 20.34
C ASN A 646 -15.85 -2.68 20.59
N LEU A 647 -16.21 -3.89 20.17
CA LEU A 647 -15.50 -5.15 20.48
C LEU A 647 -14.01 -5.16 20.10
N PHE A 648 -13.59 -4.29 19.16
CA PHE A 648 -12.19 -4.19 18.68
C PHE A 648 -11.46 -2.94 19.18
N TRP A 649 -11.94 -2.29 20.23
CA TRP A 649 -11.35 -1.06 20.74
C TRP A 649 -9.85 -1.20 21.04
N LEU A 650 -9.44 -2.27 21.73
CA LEU A 650 -8.03 -2.56 22.04
C LEU A 650 -7.17 -2.69 20.77
N CYS A 651 -7.62 -3.47 19.79
CA CYS A 651 -6.92 -3.60 18.50
C CYS A 651 -6.82 -2.25 17.79
N SER A 652 -7.88 -1.45 17.81
CA SER A 652 -7.89 -0.12 17.19
C SER A 652 -6.91 0.85 17.84
N VAL A 653 -6.74 0.79 19.17
CA VAL A 653 -5.78 1.62 19.91
C VAL A 653 -4.34 1.21 19.59
N CYS A 654 -4.05 -0.10 19.58
CA CYS A 654 -2.73 -0.61 19.21
C CYS A 654 -2.36 -0.22 17.78
N LEU A 655 -3.29 -0.35 16.83
CA LEU A 655 -3.07 0.03 15.44
C LEU A 655 -2.84 1.53 15.27
N ARG A 656 -3.59 2.38 15.98
CA ARG A 656 -3.35 3.83 16.01
C ARG A 656 -1.97 4.16 16.55
N CYS A 657 -1.56 3.53 17.65
CA CYS A 657 -0.21 3.70 18.19
C CYS A 657 0.86 3.30 17.17
N PHE A 658 0.70 2.16 16.50
CA PHE A 658 1.62 1.71 15.46
C PHE A 658 1.69 2.70 14.29
N ARG A 659 0.55 3.20 13.80
CA ARG A 659 0.50 4.21 12.73
C ARG A 659 1.21 5.50 13.13
N ARG A 660 1.06 5.95 14.38
CA ARG A 660 1.78 7.12 14.92
C ARG A 660 3.29 6.88 14.98
N CYS A 661 3.73 5.75 15.53
CA CYS A 661 5.15 5.38 15.59
C CYS A 661 5.76 5.29 14.18
N LYS A 662 5.05 4.67 13.24
CA LYS A 662 5.46 4.58 11.83
C LYS A 662 5.69 5.96 11.20
N LEU A 663 4.71 6.85 11.29
CA LEU A 663 4.83 8.22 10.74
C LEU A 663 5.95 9.03 11.41
N ALA A 664 6.22 8.78 12.70
CA ALA A 664 7.26 9.49 13.44
C ALA A 664 8.68 9.00 13.10
N TRP A 665 8.87 7.68 12.98
CA TRP A 665 10.19 7.10 12.72
C TRP A 665 10.59 7.18 11.24
N PHE A 666 9.65 6.95 10.33
CA PHE A 666 9.91 6.93 8.89
C PHE A 666 8.74 7.57 8.14
N PRO A 667 8.67 8.92 8.09
CA PRO A 667 7.67 9.61 7.29
C PRO A 667 7.82 9.18 5.82
N PRO A 668 6.73 8.76 5.14
CA PRO A 668 6.83 8.34 3.74
C PRO A 668 7.21 9.53 2.84
N ALA A 669 7.98 9.30 1.77
CA ALA A 669 8.32 10.35 0.81
C ALA A 669 7.07 11.00 0.19
N VAL A 670 5.99 10.22 0.02
CA VAL A 670 4.68 10.70 -0.43
C VAL A 670 3.62 10.25 0.57
N LEU A 671 2.94 11.21 1.19
CA LEU A 671 1.84 10.97 2.13
C LEU A 671 0.50 11.34 1.48
N ASP A 672 -0.30 10.33 1.16
CA ASP A 672 -1.65 10.51 0.64
C ASP A 672 -2.62 10.92 1.77
N THR A 673 -3.31 12.04 1.59
CA THR A 673 -4.31 12.53 2.54
C THR A 673 -5.68 11.87 2.35
N GLY A 674 -5.89 11.08 1.30
CA GLY A 674 -7.15 10.39 1.02
C GLY A 674 -8.21 11.29 0.36
N GLN A 675 -7.86 12.49 -0.09
CA GLN A 675 -8.77 13.38 -0.85
C GLN A 675 -8.17 13.84 -2.18
N GLY A 676 -7.21 13.08 -2.71
CA GLY A 676 -6.49 13.44 -3.94
C GLY A 676 -5.41 14.50 -3.76
N ILE A 677 -5.08 14.86 -2.51
CA ILE A 677 -3.96 15.74 -2.16
C ILE A 677 -2.87 14.86 -1.55
N LYS A 678 -1.68 14.86 -2.14
CA LYS A 678 -0.48 14.14 -1.68
C LYS A 678 0.55 15.15 -1.18
N LEU A 679 0.98 14.97 0.07
CA LEU A 679 2.10 15.71 0.66
C LEU A 679 3.39 15.00 0.26
N VAL A 680 4.42 15.77 -0.09
CA VAL A 680 5.64 15.25 -0.72
C VAL A 680 6.89 15.75 0.01
N HIS A 681 7.86 14.86 0.10
CA HIS A 681 9.18 15.08 0.70
C HIS A 681 10.24 14.60 -0.28
N SER A 682 11.27 15.42 -0.47
CA SER A 682 12.41 15.13 -1.35
C SER A 682 13.51 14.30 -0.71
#